data_AF-A0A317CF37-F1
#
_entry.id   AF-A0A317CF37-F1
#
_cell.length_a   1.000
_cell.length_b   1.000
_cell.length_c   1.000
_cell.angle_alpha   90.00
_cell.angle_beta   90.00
_cell.angle_gamma   90.00
#
_symmetry.space_group_name_H-M   'P 1'
#
loop_
_entity.id
_entity.type
_entity.pdbx_description
1 polymer ?
#
loop_
_entity_poly.entity_id
_entity_poly.type
_entity_poly.pdbx_seq_one_letter_code
_entity_poly.pdbx_strand_id
1 'polypeptide(L)'
;MSYLTTQLSSRVRLSALFVTLSMVVLLPFKAHAEGIKPVIVVNQAGYHPDWPKRAMIMNKAGREPIALINAENGELVQMLSAQDSVTGPEDSTVQVLDLSAVKDTGRFYLEGDDLRSATFSIDKNTYKEATRLLLRSFYLQRCGHELRDAETGLSHLACHLDDGVYPRDDEANKDGQHRDATGGWHDAGDYGKYIAPAAVTVNRLMSLYLMAPERYPDGALSIPESGNGQSDLLDELTVELDWMLKMQRSDGAVYRKVSGTKWTSAIAPEDDSQTRYVYGISSPETGKFISSMAMAARVFKSSDAARAKRYLTAAEKSWSWLKFQSEQTVDWKKEDDSGSGSYLSSDTDQEVQLDTDHDDRLTAVIELFLTTNQQTYLEYIKTFEPEQTFSLYEWKDASSLSLLHLMEQDTTPELKDIREDIQKKLIARADMLLEKVTASSLNLANDKFIWGSNKMTAEEGITLAHAWRLSGDKKYLNAAIDQLDFIMGRNPFNLSFVTGVGENAVKNPVHLFGRAIKRTLPGLMVGGPNNAAQDNIAPKNKGMMSYVDNERAYSVNEYAIDYNSALIGLLEVLAIYQQQIDESDEIGNYSTVDTANNDVAKKVLFIGNSFTYYNNSLHYHVEQLRRNTMSTKAFADYNFRAATIAGGYWFEQQASLDSLTHKKGWSVVVMQGHSREAIDESKQLTFKSALSESLELLHERGIKPMLFMTWAYKHRPEMIKQLEPRYIELAHELETTLVPVGSAFARALERRPDLTLHAKDGIHPSRAGTYLAASVFYAMLYKESPVGLKYTMGLDLKDATFLQEVAHSTVAEVATLQSDYARSKSLAMKDQ
;
A
#
# COMPACT_ATOMS: atom_id res chain seq x y z
N MET A 1 57.00 18.90 51.86
CA MET A 1 57.52 20.27 52.10
C MET A 1 56.35 21.21 51.81
N SER A 2 55.48 21.62 52.73
CA SER A 2 55.59 22.25 54.07
C SER A 2 55.22 23.74 54.01
N TYR A 3 54.48 24.17 55.04
CA TYR A 3 54.16 25.53 55.51
C TYR A 3 52.86 26.19 54.98
N LEU A 4 51.77 26.24 55.77
CA LEU A 4 51.43 27.03 57.00
C LEU A 4 50.72 28.37 56.62
N THR A 5 49.42 28.57 56.92
CA THR A 5 48.80 29.15 58.16
C THR A 5 49.29 30.59 58.47
N THR A 6 48.56 31.58 59.01
CA THR A 6 47.43 31.62 59.97
C THR A 6 47.01 33.10 60.21
N GLN A 7 45.73 33.33 60.57
CA GLN A 7 45.21 34.22 61.64
C GLN A 7 45.43 35.77 61.67
N LEU A 8 44.34 36.56 61.74
CA LEU A 8 43.79 37.32 62.91
C LEU A 8 44.78 38.36 63.50
N SER A 9 44.44 39.61 63.83
CA SER A 9 43.19 40.26 64.25
C SER A 9 43.46 41.76 64.46
N SER A 10 42.38 42.54 64.58
CA SER A 10 42.12 43.53 65.65
C SER A 10 41.59 44.87 65.15
N ARG A 11 40.56 45.33 65.87
CA ARG A 11 39.63 46.42 65.58
C ARG A 11 40.04 47.68 66.35
N VAL A 12 39.80 48.86 65.78
CA VAL A 12 39.31 50.05 66.51
C VAL A 12 38.38 50.84 65.57
N ARG A 13 37.22 51.28 66.10
CA ARG A 13 36.13 52.04 65.44
C ARG A 13 36.13 53.51 65.89
N LEU A 14 35.47 54.35 65.07
CA LEU A 14 34.64 55.57 65.32
C LEU A 14 35.06 56.71 64.33
N SER A 15 34.21 57.44 63.57
CA SER A 15 32.75 57.67 63.57
C SER A 15 32.25 58.31 62.24
N ALA A 16 31.01 57.97 61.85
CA ALA A 16 29.95 58.77 61.18
C ALA A 16 30.22 59.51 59.83
N LEU A 17 29.36 59.50 58.79
CA LEU A 17 27.89 59.42 58.72
C LEU A 17 27.39 59.11 57.26
N PHE A 18 26.19 58.52 57.14
CA PHE A 18 25.33 58.28 55.95
C PHE A 18 25.62 57.11 54.97
N VAL A 19 25.07 55.93 55.29
CA VAL A 19 24.49 54.99 54.30
C VAL A 19 23.15 54.50 54.86
N THR A 20 22.05 54.80 54.18
CA THR A 20 20.72 54.27 54.50
C THR A 20 20.61 52.81 54.08
N LEU A 21 20.17 52.02 55.06
CA LEU A 21 19.90 50.60 55.04
C LEU A 21 18.66 50.31 54.17
N SER A 22 18.76 49.36 53.24
CA SER A 22 17.59 48.64 52.73
C SER A 22 17.86 47.14 52.86
N MET A 23 16.95 46.47 53.56
CA MET A 23 16.85 45.02 53.72
C MET A 23 17.05 44.32 52.37
N VAL A 24 18.12 43.54 52.24
CA VAL A 24 18.21 42.51 51.20
C VAL A 24 17.38 41.34 51.70
N VAL A 25 16.14 41.26 51.22
CA VAL A 25 15.35 40.03 51.26
C VAL A 25 16.07 39.03 50.36
N LEU A 26 16.57 37.95 50.95
CA LEU A 26 16.96 36.74 50.23
C LEU A 26 15.71 36.15 49.57
N LEU A 27 15.43 36.58 48.34
CA LEU A 27 14.50 35.88 47.47
C LEU A 27 15.15 34.55 47.07
N PRO A 28 14.45 33.42 47.21
CA PRO A 28 14.94 32.17 46.64
C PRO A 28 15.02 32.34 45.13
N PHE A 29 16.19 32.07 44.55
CA PHE A 29 16.28 31.82 43.11
C PHE A 29 15.40 30.62 42.80
N LYS A 30 14.14 30.85 42.42
CA LYS A 30 13.39 29.89 41.63
C LYS A 30 14.11 29.81 40.29
N ALA A 31 14.91 28.76 40.12
CA ALA A 31 15.19 28.24 38.79
C ALA A 31 13.84 28.08 38.10
N HIS A 32 13.54 28.96 37.16
CA HIS A 32 12.43 28.71 36.25
C HIS A 32 12.89 27.51 35.42
N ALA A 33 12.18 26.39 35.51
CA ALA A 33 12.23 25.41 34.45
C ALA A 33 11.98 26.17 33.14
N GLU A 34 12.92 26.16 32.20
CA GLU A 34 12.61 26.59 30.84
C GLU A 34 11.48 25.68 30.37
N GLY A 35 10.26 26.20 30.34
CA GLY A 35 9.10 25.46 29.87
C GLY A 35 9.34 24.99 28.43
N ILE A 36 8.78 23.84 28.08
CA ILE A 36 8.83 23.34 26.70
C ILE A 36 8.23 24.42 25.79
N LYS A 37 8.97 24.82 24.75
CA LYS A 37 8.57 25.95 23.90
C LYS A 37 7.27 25.63 23.15
N PRO A 38 6.34 26.59 23.03
CA PRO A 38 5.22 26.52 22.12
C PRO A 38 5.67 26.19 20.68
N VAL A 39 4.96 25.29 19.99
CA VAL A 39 5.30 24.88 18.62
C VAL A 39 4.06 24.41 17.85
N ILE A 40 4.04 24.63 16.53
CA ILE A 40 3.08 24.01 15.61
C ILE A 40 3.78 22.88 14.88
N VAL A 41 3.30 21.66 15.07
CA VAL A 41 3.87 20.44 14.47
C VAL A 41 2.94 19.89 13.39
N VAL A 42 3.53 19.46 12.28
CA VAL A 42 2.85 19.06 11.04
C VAL A 42 3.51 17.80 10.48
N ASN A 43 2.83 17.10 9.56
CA ASN A 43 3.49 16.15 8.69
C ASN A 43 4.39 16.92 7.72
N GLN A 44 5.71 16.78 7.88
CA GLN A 44 6.69 17.55 7.12
C GLN A 44 6.96 16.97 5.72
N ALA A 45 6.54 15.73 5.46
CA ALA A 45 6.51 15.21 4.08
C ALA A 45 5.37 15.86 3.30
N GLY A 46 4.22 16.06 3.96
CA GLY A 46 3.04 16.74 3.40
C GLY A 46 1.75 15.99 3.69
N TYR A 47 0.72 16.31 2.92
CA TYR A 47 -0.58 15.67 2.99
C TYR A 47 -1.10 15.29 1.59
N HIS A 48 -1.83 14.18 1.50
CA HIS A 48 -2.65 13.88 0.33
C HIS A 48 -3.96 14.72 0.37
N PRO A 49 -4.44 15.28 -0.76
CA PRO A 49 -5.65 16.11 -0.79
C PRO A 49 -6.89 15.40 -0.23
N ASP A 50 -7.01 14.09 -0.42
CA ASP A 50 -8.19 13.32 -0.01
C ASP A 50 -8.11 12.64 1.35
N TRP A 51 -6.97 12.78 2.02
CA TRP A 51 -6.78 12.28 3.37
C TRP A 51 -7.11 13.34 4.42
N PRO A 52 -7.37 12.94 5.68
CA PRO A 52 -7.39 13.85 6.80
C PRO A 52 -6.04 14.56 6.93
N LYS A 53 -6.08 15.83 7.32
CA LYS A 53 -4.91 16.70 7.42
C LYS A 53 -4.98 17.39 8.76
N ARG A 54 -4.14 16.95 9.69
CA ARG A 54 -4.14 17.45 11.06
C ARG A 54 -2.76 17.94 11.44
N ALA A 55 -2.70 19.16 11.92
CA ALA A 55 -1.56 19.73 12.62
C ALA A 55 -1.86 19.77 14.12
N MET A 56 -0.84 19.99 14.94
CA MET A 56 -1.02 20.14 16.39
C MET A 56 -0.27 21.37 16.90
N ILE A 57 -0.90 22.13 17.80
CA ILE A 57 -0.24 23.14 18.61
C ILE A 57 0.13 22.49 19.93
N MET A 58 1.40 22.56 20.30
CA MET A 58 1.91 22.00 21.55
C MET A 58 2.43 23.09 22.48
N ASN A 59 2.32 22.85 23.80
CA ASN A 59 2.83 23.70 24.88
C ASN A 59 2.32 25.14 24.87
N LYS A 60 1.15 25.35 24.28
CA LYS A 60 0.44 26.62 24.29
C LYS A 60 -1.01 26.41 24.72
N ALA A 61 -1.55 27.40 25.41
CA ALA A 61 -2.96 27.50 25.72
C ALA A 61 -3.52 28.72 24.98
N GLY A 62 -4.68 28.56 24.33
CA GLY A 62 -5.29 29.62 23.53
C GLY A 62 -6.20 29.06 22.45
N ARG A 63 -6.99 29.92 21.80
CA ARG A 63 -7.81 29.56 20.61
C ARG A 63 -7.70 30.63 19.53
N GLU A 64 -6.60 31.36 19.55
CA GLU A 64 -6.29 32.36 18.54
C GLU A 64 -6.25 31.67 17.16
N PRO A 65 -6.88 32.27 16.15
CA PRO A 65 -6.88 31.69 14.82
C PRO A 65 -5.46 31.56 14.25
N ILE A 66 -5.15 30.41 13.67
CA ILE A 66 -3.89 30.13 12.97
C ILE A 66 -4.12 30.28 11.46
N ALA A 67 -3.29 31.05 10.79
CA ALA A 67 -3.33 31.23 9.35
C ALA A 67 -2.64 30.07 8.63
N LEU A 68 -3.30 29.50 7.62
CA LEU A 68 -2.67 28.69 6.58
C LEU A 68 -2.24 29.61 5.45
N ILE A 69 -0.94 29.67 5.18
CA ILE A 69 -0.34 30.56 4.19
C ILE A 69 0.28 29.72 3.07
N ASN A 70 0.06 30.14 1.82
CA ASN A 70 0.77 29.58 0.67
C ASN A 70 2.24 30.07 0.70
N ALA A 71 3.17 29.12 0.73
CA ALA A 71 4.60 29.39 0.92
C ALA A 71 5.27 30.03 -0.29
N GLU A 72 4.66 29.97 -1.48
CA GLU A 72 5.23 30.49 -2.72
C GLU A 72 4.90 31.97 -2.95
N ASN A 73 3.66 32.37 -2.66
CA ASN A 73 3.18 33.73 -2.91
C ASN A 73 2.83 34.53 -1.64
N GLY A 74 2.83 33.89 -0.46
CA GLY A 74 2.52 34.52 0.82
C GLY A 74 1.03 34.80 1.03
N GLU A 75 0.15 34.26 0.20
CA GLU A 75 -1.30 34.49 0.31
C GLU A 75 -1.92 33.68 1.45
N LEU A 76 -2.85 34.32 2.17
CA LEU A 76 -3.70 33.65 3.15
C LEU A 76 -4.69 32.74 2.44
N VAL A 77 -4.62 31.44 2.75
CA VAL A 77 -5.53 30.41 2.21
C VAL A 77 -6.74 30.25 3.10
N GLN A 78 -6.52 30.07 4.41
CA GLN A 78 -7.59 29.83 5.38
C GLN A 78 -7.16 30.25 6.80
N MET A 79 -8.11 30.76 7.59
CA MET A 79 -7.94 30.86 9.05
C MET A 79 -8.52 29.61 9.72
N LEU A 80 -7.72 28.97 10.56
CA LEU A 80 -8.06 27.74 11.27
C LEU A 80 -8.24 28.02 12.76
N SER A 81 -9.21 27.35 13.38
CA SER A 81 -9.42 27.41 14.82
C SER A 81 -8.96 26.11 15.46
N ALA A 82 -8.14 26.22 16.49
CA ALA A 82 -7.72 25.05 17.28
C ALA A 82 -8.90 24.43 18.03
N GLN A 83 -8.91 23.10 18.10
CA GLN A 83 -9.82 22.35 18.96
C GLN A 83 -9.46 22.57 20.44
N ASP A 84 -10.33 22.05 21.30
CA ASP A 84 -10.15 22.06 22.75
C ASP A 84 -8.82 21.39 23.12
N SER A 85 -8.09 21.99 24.08
CA SER A 85 -6.82 21.48 24.54
C SER A 85 -6.98 20.22 25.39
N VAL A 86 -6.13 19.23 25.14
CA VAL A 86 -5.98 18.03 25.97
C VAL A 86 -4.61 18.01 26.62
N THR A 87 -4.48 17.26 27.72
CA THR A 87 -3.19 17.02 28.37
C THR A 87 -2.38 16.03 27.54
N GLY A 88 -1.20 16.48 27.10
CA GLY A 88 -0.21 15.72 26.37
C GLY A 88 0.80 14.99 27.27
N PRO A 89 1.83 14.38 26.66
CA PRO A 89 2.96 13.79 27.38
C PRO A 89 3.65 14.82 28.28
N GLU A 90 4.14 14.39 29.46
CA GLU A 90 4.86 15.25 30.40
C GLU A 90 4.11 16.55 30.76
N ASP A 91 2.79 16.46 30.94
CA ASP A 91 1.89 17.58 31.24
C ASP A 91 1.91 18.71 30.19
N SER A 92 2.35 18.43 28.97
CA SER A 92 2.22 19.36 27.84
C SER A 92 0.75 19.63 27.52
N THR A 93 0.47 20.73 26.82
CA THR A 93 -0.85 20.98 26.23
C THR A 93 -0.80 20.62 24.75
N VAL A 94 -1.84 19.95 24.25
CA VAL A 94 -1.97 19.62 22.82
C VAL A 94 -3.32 20.11 22.32
N GLN A 95 -3.32 20.77 21.16
CA GLN A 95 -4.53 21.19 20.46
C GLN A 95 -4.46 20.76 19.00
N VAL A 96 -5.53 20.16 18.48
CA VAL A 96 -5.60 19.74 17.08
C VAL A 96 -6.06 20.90 16.20
N LEU A 97 -5.39 21.08 15.07
CA LEU A 97 -5.80 21.94 13.96
C LEU A 97 -6.18 21.04 12.78
N ASP A 98 -7.43 21.09 12.37
CA ASP A 98 -7.92 20.33 11.21
C ASP A 98 -7.97 21.21 9.97
N LEU A 99 -7.18 20.86 8.96
CA LEU A 99 -7.14 21.52 7.65
C LEU A 99 -7.61 20.58 6.53
N SER A 100 -8.35 19.52 6.87
CA SER A 100 -8.80 18.50 5.91
C SER A 100 -9.68 19.06 4.80
N ALA A 101 -10.37 20.18 5.05
CA ALA A 101 -11.19 20.90 4.08
C ALA A 101 -10.37 21.53 2.94
N VAL A 102 -9.07 21.76 3.15
CA VAL A 102 -8.18 22.32 2.13
C VAL A 102 -7.82 21.23 1.13
N LYS A 103 -8.09 21.51 -0.15
CA LYS A 103 -7.82 20.62 -1.29
C LYS A 103 -6.84 21.20 -2.29
N ASP A 104 -6.61 22.50 -2.23
CA ASP A 104 -5.69 23.20 -3.12
C ASP A 104 -4.30 22.60 -3.01
N THR A 105 -3.70 22.30 -4.15
CA THR A 105 -2.35 21.78 -4.20
C THR A 105 -1.33 22.91 -4.08
N GLY A 106 -0.18 22.60 -3.48
CA GLY A 106 0.90 23.58 -3.31
C GLY A 106 1.70 23.34 -2.05
N ARG A 107 2.53 24.34 -1.72
CA ARG A 107 3.34 24.36 -0.50
C ARG A 107 2.76 25.36 0.48
N PHE A 108 2.67 24.97 1.74
CA PHE A 108 2.02 25.76 2.77
C PHE A 108 2.81 25.75 4.08
N TYR A 109 2.54 26.73 4.93
CA TYR A 109 2.91 26.71 6.34
C TYR A 109 1.77 27.29 7.19
N LEU A 110 1.76 26.93 8.47
CA LEU A 110 0.84 27.49 9.47
C LEU A 110 1.56 28.59 10.26
N GLU A 111 0.89 29.70 10.51
CA GLU A 111 1.44 30.84 11.25
C GLU A 111 0.40 31.51 12.14
N GLY A 112 0.80 31.87 13.36
CA GLY A 112 -0.04 32.61 14.29
C GLY A 112 0.62 32.76 15.67
N ASP A 113 0.44 33.94 16.28
CA ASP A 113 0.99 34.29 17.60
C ASP A 113 2.47 33.89 17.79
N ASP A 114 3.31 34.44 16.92
CA ASP A 114 4.77 34.23 16.86
C ASP A 114 5.23 32.79 16.56
N LEU A 115 4.30 31.86 16.27
CA LEU A 115 4.62 30.49 15.86
C LEU A 115 4.52 30.34 14.35
N ARG A 116 5.43 29.54 13.80
CA ARG A 116 5.40 29.09 12.41
C ARG A 116 5.72 27.60 12.35
N SER A 117 4.93 26.82 11.61
CA SER A 117 5.22 25.40 11.38
C SER A 117 6.38 25.22 10.38
N ALA A 118 6.89 24.00 10.27
CA ALA A 118 7.63 23.60 9.08
C ALA A 118 6.76 23.77 7.82
N THR A 119 7.41 23.97 6.67
CA THR A 119 6.74 23.99 5.36
C THR A 119 6.35 22.56 4.96
N PHE A 120 5.15 22.39 4.40
CA PHE A 120 4.65 21.09 3.95
C PHE A 120 3.93 21.22 2.60
N SER A 121 3.77 20.12 1.88
CA SER A 121 3.04 20.07 0.61
C SER A 121 1.62 19.52 0.80
N ILE A 122 0.68 19.94 -0.04
CA ILE A 122 -0.58 19.24 -0.26
C ILE A 122 -0.59 18.86 -1.75
N ASP A 123 -0.49 17.57 -2.06
CA ASP A 123 -0.44 17.05 -3.43
C ASP A 123 -0.72 15.54 -3.44
N LYS A 124 -1.28 15.02 -4.53
CA LYS A 124 -1.49 13.57 -4.67
C LYS A 124 -0.18 12.78 -4.65
N ASN A 125 0.92 13.40 -5.09
CA ASN A 125 2.26 12.82 -5.14
C ASN A 125 3.16 13.24 -3.98
N THR A 126 2.62 13.89 -2.94
CA THR A 126 3.35 14.36 -1.74
C THR A 126 4.40 13.35 -1.23
N TYR A 127 4.04 12.07 -1.16
CA TYR A 127 4.91 11.04 -0.57
C TYR A 127 5.82 10.33 -1.57
N LYS A 128 5.69 10.59 -2.88
CA LYS A 128 6.43 9.86 -3.92
C LYS A 128 7.95 9.93 -3.71
N GLU A 129 8.45 11.12 -3.39
CA GLU A 129 9.89 11.30 -3.14
C GLU A 129 10.32 10.67 -1.82
N ALA A 130 9.51 10.75 -0.77
CA ALA A 130 9.81 10.08 0.50
C ALA A 130 9.88 8.56 0.32
N THR A 131 8.92 7.94 -0.37
CA THR A 131 8.96 6.52 -0.72
C THR A 131 10.20 6.19 -1.55
N ARG A 132 10.55 7.00 -2.55
CA ARG A 132 11.74 6.80 -3.40
C ARG A 132 13.01 6.79 -2.57
N LEU A 133 13.19 7.74 -1.65
CA LEU A 133 14.35 7.79 -0.77
C LEU A 133 14.40 6.59 0.17
N LEU A 134 13.27 6.19 0.76
CA LEU A 134 13.18 5.00 1.61
C LEU A 134 13.55 3.72 0.85
N LEU A 135 13.10 3.56 -0.40
CA LEU A 135 13.46 2.42 -1.24
C LEU A 135 14.92 2.46 -1.67
N ARG A 136 15.45 3.65 -2.01
CA ARG A 136 16.87 3.84 -2.35
C ARG A 136 17.82 3.55 -1.19
N SER A 137 17.36 3.59 0.06
CA SER A 137 18.23 3.29 1.18
C SER A 137 18.78 1.86 1.11
N PHE A 138 18.02 0.89 0.58
CA PHE A 138 18.48 -0.48 0.41
C PHE A 138 19.70 -0.58 -0.52
N TYR A 139 19.72 0.20 -1.61
CA TYR A 139 20.90 0.34 -2.47
C TYR A 139 22.12 0.87 -1.69
N LEU A 140 21.91 1.87 -0.84
CA LEU A 140 22.98 2.45 0.00
C LEU A 140 23.47 1.49 1.09
N GLN A 141 22.71 0.42 1.38
CA GLN A 141 23.04 -0.61 2.36
C GLN A 141 23.63 -1.88 1.74
N ARG A 142 23.82 -1.95 0.41
CA ARG A 142 24.33 -3.18 -0.22
C ARG A 142 25.73 -3.56 0.31
N CYS A 143 25.84 -4.78 0.81
CA CYS A 143 27.09 -5.42 1.26
C CYS A 143 27.69 -6.25 0.13
N GLY A 144 29.02 -6.33 0.00
CA GLY A 144 29.67 -7.08 -1.09
C GLY A 144 29.73 -6.33 -2.43
N HIS A 145 29.19 -5.11 -2.50
CA HIS A 145 29.13 -4.30 -3.72
C HIS A 145 29.86 -2.97 -3.53
N GLU A 146 30.43 -2.47 -4.62
CA GLU A 146 30.94 -1.09 -4.65
C GLU A 146 29.76 -0.11 -4.70
N LEU A 147 29.77 0.90 -3.83
CA LEU A 147 28.80 1.98 -3.88
C LEU A 147 29.36 3.13 -4.72
N ARG A 148 28.62 3.56 -5.74
CA ARG A 148 28.91 4.74 -6.57
C ARG A 148 27.62 5.47 -6.88
N ASP A 149 27.08 6.14 -5.88
CA ASP A 149 25.81 6.84 -6.05
C ASP A 149 26.04 8.24 -6.65
N ALA A 150 25.65 8.42 -7.91
CA ALA A 150 25.79 9.72 -8.58
C ALA A 150 24.86 10.79 -8.01
N GLU A 151 23.73 10.39 -7.43
CA GLU A 151 22.72 11.32 -6.90
C GLU A 151 23.20 12.00 -5.61
N THR A 152 23.72 11.22 -4.66
CA THR A 152 24.24 11.76 -3.40
C THR A 152 25.76 11.99 -3.43
N GLY A 153 26.48 11.42 -4.40
CA GLY A 153 27.95 11.38 -4.39
C GLY A 153 28.52 10.50 -3.28
N LEU A 154 27.73 9.60 -2.69
CA LEU A 154 28.22 8.62 -1.72
C LEU A 154 28.97 7.50 -2.44
N SER A 155 30.09 7.06 -1.86
CA SER A 155 30.87 5.97 -2.41
C SER A 155 31.68 5.24 -1.35
N HIS A 156 31.84 3.94 -1.54
CA HIS A 156 32.79 3.09 -0.84
C HIS A 156 33.20 1.93 -1.74
N LEU A 157 34.37 1.34 -1.51
CA LEU A 157 34.81 0.14 -2.23
C LEU A 157 33.93 -1.06 -1.84
N ALA A 158 33.93 -2.12 -2.66
CA ALA A 158 33.23 -3.34 -2.31
C ALA A 158 33.74 -3.90 -0.96
N CYS A 159 32.81 -4.12 -0.04
CA CYS A 159 33.08 -4.47 1.36
C CYS A 159 32.81 -5.95 1.65
N HIS A 160 33.37 -6.48 2.74
CA HIS A 160 33.08 -7.83 3.27
C HIS A 160 33.14 -8.96 2.22
N LEU A 161 34.08 -8.87 1.26
CA LEU A 161 34.24 -9.84 0.16
C LEU A 161 34.70 -11.24 0.62
N ASP A 162 35.10 -11.39 1.88
CA ASP A 162 35.49 -12.67 2.49
C ASP A 162 34.39 -13.28 3.39
N ASP A 163 33.16 -12.74 3.34
CA ASP A 163 32.02 -13.38 3.98
C ASP A 163 31.85 -14.81 3.41
N GLY A 164 31.95 -15.87 4.21
CA GLY A 164 32.20 -15.94 5.63
C GLY A 164 32.70 -17.32 6.09
N VAL A 165 32.90 -17.45 7.39
CA VAL A 165 33.52 -18.63 8.03
C VAL A 165 32.56 -19.30 9.01
N TYR A 166 32.53 -20.64 9.07
CA TYR A 166 31.77 -21.32 10.11
C TYR A 166 32.49 -21.23 11.47
N PRO A 167 31.82 -20.77 12.54
CA PRO A 167 32.43 -20.58 13.86
C PRO A 167 32.49 -21.88 14.70
N ARG A 168 31.93 -22.98 14.18
CA ARG A 168 31.86 -24.30 14.82
C ARG A 168 31.41 -25.37 13.83
N ASP A 169 31.65 -26.64 14.19
CA ASP A 169 31.09 -27.80 13.49
C ASP A 169 29.55 -27.78 13.56
N ASP A 170 28.90 -28.10 12.44
CA ASP A 170 27.49 -28.47 12.36
C ASP A 170 27.32 -29.82 11.62
N GLU A 171 26.08 -30.23 11.34
CA GLU A 171 25.80 -31.51 10.68
C GLU A 171 26.34 -31.61 9.24
N ALA A 172 26.60 -30.48 8.58
CA ALA A 172 27.00 -30.40 7.18
C ALA A 172 28.39 -29.78 6.95
N ASN A 173 28.92 -29.02 7.92
CA ASN A 173 30.10 -28.18 7.76
C ASN A 173 31.02 -28.23 8.99
N LYS A 174 32.28 -27.83 8.79
CA LYS A 174 33.33 -27.85 9.81
C LYS A 174 33.72 -26.47 10.32
N ASP A 175 34.13 -26.39 11.57
CA ASP A 175 34.73 -25.18 12.15
C ASP A 175 35.89 -24.68 11.26
N GLY A 176 35.91 -23.38 11.01
CA GLY A 176 36.90 -22.72 10.16
C GLY A 176 36.72 -22.95 8.66
N GLN A 177 35.75 -23.75 8.22
CA GLN A 177 35.43 -23.90 6.81
C GLN A 177 34.82 -22.60 6.26
N HIS A 178 35.32 -22.16 5.11
CA HIS A 178 34.82 -20.99 4.38
C HIS A 178 33.59 -21.34 3.54
N ARG A 179 32.67 -20.38 3.43
CA ARG A 179 31.51 -20.41 2.54
C ARG A 179 31.26 -19.02 1.98
N ASP A 180 30.96 -18.90 0.69
CA ASP A 180 30.46 -17.64 0.14
C ASP A 180 29.10 -17.27 0.78
N ALA A 181 29.12 -16.20 1.56
CA ALA A 181 27.97 -15.54 2.15
C ALA A 181 27.97 -14.03 1.85
N THR A 182 28.66 -13.62 0.77
CA THR A 182 28.73 -12.23 0.28
C THR A 182 27.38 -11.76 -0.31
N GLY A 183 27.17 -10.44 -0.38
CA GLY A 183 25.92 -9.84 -0.87
C GLY A 183 24.97 -9.42 0.26
N GLY A 184 23.74 -9.08 -0.12
CA GLY A 184 22.66 -8.67 0.77
C GLY A 184 22.81 -7.24 1.29
N TRP A 185 22.03 -6.88 2.30
CA TRP A 185 22.04 -5.55 2.92
C TRP A 185 22.69 -5.58 4.31
N HIS A 186 23.44 -4.54 4.63
CA HIS A 186 23.73 -4.16 6.01
C HIS A 186 22.41 -3.85 6.71
N ASP A 187 22.14 -4.58 7.78
CA ASP A 187 20.84 -4.63 8.44
C ASP A 187 20.42 -3.28 9.03
N ALA A 188 21.37 -2.61 9.67
CA ALA A 188 21.09 -1.44 10.46
C ALA A 188 22.19 -0.39 10.34
N GLY A 189 22.50 0.29 11.44
CA GLY A 189 23.66 1.17 11.51
C GLY A 189 24.98 0.40 11.49
N ASP A 190 24.98 -0.88 11.87
CA ASP A 190 26.11 -1.81 11.78
C ASP A 190 26.19 -2.51 10.41
N TYR A 191 27.20 -3.36 10.24
CA TYR A 191 27.42 -4.11 9.00
C TYR A 191 26.91 -5.55 9.05
N GLY A 192 26.29 -5.99 10.15
CA GLY A 192 25.65 -7.29 10.28
C GLY A 192 24.58 -7.56 9.21
N LYS A 193 24.32 -8.84 8.93
CA LYS A 193 23.27 -9.29 8.02
C LYS A 193 22.50 -10.43 8.67
N TYR A 194 21.18 -10.36 8.73
CA TYR A 194 20.37 -11.27 9.56
C TYR A 194 19.12 -11.72 8.82
N ILE A 195 18.79 -13.01 8.86
CA ILE A 195 17.66 -13.57 8.12
C ILE A 195 16.32 -13.09 8.66
N ALA A 196 16.17 -12.92 9.97
CA ALA A 196 14.90 -12.51 10.59
C ALA A 196 14.39 -11.13 10.09
N PRO A 197 15.16 -10.02 10.20
CA PRO A 197 14.77 -8.72 9.66
C PRO A 197 14.76 -8.70 8.13
N ALA A 198 15.68 -9.41 7.46
CA ALA A 198 15.70 -9.52 6.01
C ALA A 198 14.40 -10.12 5.45
N ALA A 199 13.94 -11.23 6.03
CA ALA A 199 12.75 -11.93 5.59
C ALA A 199 11.50 -11.05 5.69
N VAL A 200 11.29 -10.34 6.80
CA VAL A 200 10.13 -9.45 6.94
C VAL A 200 10.21 -8.23 6.01
N THR A 201 11.43 -7.72 5.77
CA THR A 201 11.68 -6.63 4.82
C THR A 201 11.30 -7.05 3.40
N VAL A 202 11.88 -8.14 2.88
CA VAL A 202 11.61 -8.58 1.51
C VAL A 202 10.17 -9.02 1.33
N ASN A 203 9.55 -9.65 2.33
CA ASN A 203 8.14 -10.07 2.26
C ASN A 203 7.20 -8.88 2.17
N ARG A 204 7.42 -7.82 2.95
CA ARG A 204 6.62 -6.58 2.86
C ARG A 204 6.74 -5.95 1.48
N LEU A 205 7.96 -5.81 0.95
CA LEU A 205 8.21 -5.21 -0.36
C LEU A 205 7.63 -6.06 -1.51
N MET A 206 7.77 -7.39 -1.45
CA MET A 206 7.16 -8.31 -2.41
C MET A 206 5.63 -8.28 -2.36
N SER A 207 5.04 -8.16 -1.16
CA SER A 207 3.59 -8.01 -0.99
C SER A 207 3.07 -6.75 -1.70
N LEU A 208 3.75 -5.62 -1.52
CA LEU A 208 3.42 -4.36 -2.22
C LEU A 208 3.54 -4.51 -3.75
N TYR A 209 4.59 -5.19 -4.23
CA TYR A 209 4.75 -5.46 -5.66
C TYR A 209 3.63 -6.34 -6.21
N LEU A 210 3.18 -7.36 -5.46
CA LEU A 210 2.05 -8.21 -5.86
C LEU A 210 0.73 -7.43 -5.89
N MET A 211 0.54 -6.46 -4.99
CA MET A 211 -0.63 -5.59 -4.97
C MET A 211 -0.68 -4.65 -6.19
N ALA A 212 0.46 -4.03 -6.54
CA ALA A 212 0.53 -2.98 -7.56
C ALA A 212 1.90 -2.94 -8.28
N PRO A 213 2.21 -3.92 -9.16
CA PRO A 213 3.51 -4.05 -9.82
C PRO A 213 3.89 -2.83 -10.68
N GLU A 214 2.90 -2.16 -11.29
CA GLU A 214 3.09 -0.96 -12.11
C GLU A 214 3.61 0.26 -11.33
N ARG A 215 3.51 0.26 -9.99
CA ARG A 215 4.03 1.36 -9.15
C ARG A 215 5.55 1.39 -9.05
N TYR A 216 6.22 0.29 -9.42
CA TYR A 216 7.67 0.15 -9.30
C TYR A 216 8.31 -0.08 -10.68
N PRO A 217 8.26 0.91 -11.59
CA PRO A 217 8.82 0.74 -12.92
C PRO A 217 10.36 0.75 -12.91
N ASP A 218 10.94 0.33 -14.04
CA ASP A 218 12.35 0.55 -14.37
C ASP A 218 12.72 2.05 -14.25
N GLY A 219 13.90 2.33 -13.70
CA GLY A 219 14.46 3.66 -13.56
C GLY A 219 13.86 4.51 -12.43
N ALA A 220 12.95 3.96 -11.63
CA ALA A 220 12.31 4.67 -10.53
C ALA A 220 13.27 5.02 -9.39
N LEU A 221 14.28 4.18 -9.16
CA LEU A 221 15.19 4.27 -8.03
C LEU A 221 16.57 4.74 -8.40
N SER A 222 16.96 4.92 -9.66
CA SER A 222 18.32 5.40 -10.04
C SER A 222 19.45 4.59 -9.40
N ILE A 223 19.32 3.27 -9.43
CA ILE A 223 20.29 2.28 -8.96
C ILE A 223 21.11 1.74 -10.15
N PRO A 224 22.20 0.98 -9.93
CA PRO A 224 23.06 0.50 -11.02
C PRO A 224 22.31 -0.31 -12.08
N GLU A 225 21.26 -1.02 -11.70
CA GLU A 225 20.43 -1.83 -12.57
C GLU A 225 19.40 -1.03 -13.37
N SER A 226 19.12 0.23 -13.01
CA SER A 226 18.15 1.08 -13.71
C SER A 226 18.46 1.22 -15.20
N GLY A 227 17.44 1.01 -16.04
CA GLY A 227 17.50 1.00 -17.50
C GLY A 227 17.66 -0.39 -18.11
N ASN A 228 17.56 -1.46 -17.31
CA ASN A 228 17.66 -2.85 -17.76
C ASN A 228 16.33 -3.45 -18.26
N GLY A 229 15.23 -2.69 -18.21
CA GLY A 229 13.88 -3.15 -18.56
C GLY A 229 13.13 -3.91 -17.46
N GLN A 230 13.72 -4.06 -16.26
CA GLN A 230 13.12 -4.67 -15.07
C GLN A 230 12.71 -3.58 -14.06
N SER A 231 11.76 -3.92 -13.19
CA SER A 231 11.43 -3.10 -12.04
C SER A 231 12.66 -2.92 -11.13
N ASP A 232 13.03 -1.67 -10.86
CA ASP A 232 14.12 -1.37 -9.92
C ASP A 232 13.89 -1.98 -8.52
N LEU A 233 12.63 -2.16 -8.10
CA LEU A 233 12.31 -2.86 -6.84
C LEU A 233 12.68 -4.34 -6.92
N LEU A 234 12.44 -5.00 -8.05
CA LEU A 234 12.83 -6.40 -8.23
C LEU A 234 14.34 -6.58 -8.34
N ASP A 235 15.04 -5.61 -8.94
CA ASP A 235 16.50 -5.57 -8.96
C ASP A 235 17.06 -5.46 -7.53
N GLU A 236 16.53 -4.54 -6.71
CA GLU A 236 16.97 -4.39 -5.32
C GLU A 236 16.63 -5.63 -4.48
N LEU A 237 15.41 -6.18 -4.61
CA LEU A 237 15.02 -7.44 -3.95
C LEU A 237 15.92 -8.62 -4.34
N THR A 238 16.40 -8.65 -5.57
CA THR A 238 17.31 -9.71 -6.05
C THR A 238 18.60 -9.74 -5.24
N VAL A 239 19.14 -8.57 -4.84
CA VAL A 239 20.37 -8.50 -4.04
C VAL A 239 20.20 -9.21 -2.70
N GLU A 240 19.09 -8.99 -2.02
CA GLU A 240 18.83 -9.63 -0.71
C GLU A 240 18.43 -11.09 -0.85
N LEU A 241 17.51 -11.42 -1.76
CA LEU A 241 17.04 -12.79 -1.98
C LEU A 241 18.18 -13.73 -2.41
N ASP A 242 19.13 -13.24 -3.22
CA ASP A 242 20.29 -14.03 -3.61
C ASP A 242 21.28 -14.23 -2.47
N TRP A 243 21.42 -13.27 -1.53
CA TRP A 243 22.15 -13.49 -0.28
C TRP A 243 21.43 -14.49 0.63
N MET A 244 20.12 -14.37 0.81
CA MET A 244 19.34 -15.32 1.61
C MET A 244 19.51 -16.75 1.10
N LEU A 245 19.53 -16.98 -0.23
CA LEU A 245 19.82 -18.30 -0.81
C LEU A 245 21.19 -18.86 -0.37
N LYS A 246 22.21 -18.00 -0.20
CA LYS A 246 23.52 -18.41 0.30
C LYS A 246 23.49 -18.80 1.77
N MET A 247 22.46 -18.41 2.54
CA MET A 247 22.28 -18.77 3.94
C MET A 247 21.58 -20.13 4.13
N GLN A 248 21.13 -20.78 3.06
CA GLN A 248 20.56 -22.14 3.12
C GLN A 248 21.66 -23.21 3.20
N ARG A 249 21.61 -24.05 4.23
CA ARG A 249 22.46 -25.24 4.39
C ARG A 249 22.09 -26.33 3.38
N SER A 250 23.00 -27.28 3.18
CA SER A 250 22.86 -28.35 2.16
C SER A 250 21.65 -29.27 2.39
N ASP A 251 21.10 -29.35 3.60
CA ASP A 251 19.92 -30.14 3.96
C ASP A 251 18.61 -29.34 4.01
N GLY A 252 18.68 -28.00 3.94
CA GLY A 252 17.52 -27.11 3.95
C GLY A 252 17.39 -26.22 5.19
N ALA A 253 18.12 -26.49 6.27
CA ALA A 253 18.17 -25.56 7.40
C ALA A 253 18.76 -24.20 6.99
N VAL A 254 18.41 -23.12 7.68
CA VAL A 254 18.87 -21.76 7.33
C VAL A 254 19.65 -21.16 8.49
N TYR A 255 20.82 -20.59 8.19
CA TYR A 255 21.67 -19.88 9.13
C TYR A 255 21.06 -18.54 9.54
N ARG A 256 21.25 -18.13 10.80
CA ARG A 256 20.58 -16.95 11.36
C ARG A 256 21.15 -15.63 10.85
N LYS A 257 22.48 -15.52 10.79
CA LYS A 257 23.16 -14.24 10.53
C LYS A 257 24.60 -14.39 10.05
N VAL A 258 25.13 -13.31 9.47
CA VAL A 258 26.55 -13.11 9.18
C VAL A 258 27.03 -11.88 9.91
N SER A 259 28.06 -12.00 10.73
CA SER A 259 28.65 -10.86 11.47
C SER A 259 30.06 -11.14 11.96
N GLY A 260 30.74 -10.10 12.44
CA GLY A 260 32.03 -10.23 13.11
C GLY A 260 31.89 -10.62 14.59
N THR A 261 33.03 -10.90 15.23
CA THR A 261 33.08 -11.19 16.68
C THR A 261 33.14 -9.94 17.55
N LYS A 262 33.23 -8.76 16.94
CA LYS A 262 33.26 -7.47 17.62
C LYS A 262 32.44 -6.46 16.86
N TRP A 263 31.73 -5.61 17.60
CA TRP A 263 31.07 -4.44 17.03
C TRP A 263 32.09 -3.54 16.35
N THR A 264 31.86 -3.26 15.06
CA THR A 264 32.75 -2.45 14.24
C THR A 264 32.74 -0.99 14.71
N SER A 265 33.89 -0.33 14.67
CA SER A 265 33.97 1.12 14.92
C SER A 265 33.33 1.91 13.77
N ALA A 266 33.17 3.23 13.92
CA ALA A 266 32.69 4.11 12.84
C ALA A 266 33.78 4.30 11.76
N ILE A 267 33.99 3.25 10.96
CA ILE A 267 34.89 3.19 9.80
C ILE A 267 34.08 2.84 8.56
N ALA A 268 34.64 3.07 7.37
CA ALA A 268 34.00 2.68 6.11
C ALA A 268 33.90 1.14 6.03
N PRO A 269 32.89 0.58 5.34
CA PRO A 269 32.64 -0.87 5.37
C PRO A 269 33.77 -1.69 4.74
N GLU A 270 34.52 -1.15 3.79
CA GLU A 270 35.71 -1.78 3.20
C GLU A 270 36.91 -1.84 4.16
N ASP A 271 36.94 -0.99 5.18
CA ASP A 271 37.98 -0.96 6.20
C ASP A 271 37.70 -1.95 7.35
N ASP A 272 36.50 -2.55 7.39
CA ASP A 272 36.14 -3.59 8.35
C ASP A 272 36.75 -4.94 7.95
N SER A 273 38.03 -5.10 8.26
CA SER A 273 38.83 -6.26 7.87
C SER A 273 38.70 -7.45 8.84
N GLN A 274 37.73 -7.45 9.75
CA GLN A 274 37.57 -8.57 10.69
C GLN A 274 37.02 -9.80 9.98
N THR A 275 37.41 -10.99 10.43
CA THR A 275 36.75 -12.22 9.99
C THR A 275 35.28 -12.20 10.40
N ARG A 276 34.40 -12.51 9.44
CA ARG A 276 32.97 -12.61 9.66
C ARG A 276 32.51 -14.06 9.56
N TYR A 277 31.54 -14.39 10.39
CA TYR A 277 31.10 -15.75 10.63
C TYR A 277 29.64 -15.94 10.25
N VAL A 278 29.34 -17.11 9.70
CA VAL A 278 27.97 -17.58 9.44
C VAL A 278 27.48 -18.28 10.71
N TYR A 279 26.64 -17.62 11.48
CA TYR A 279 26.17 -18.11 12.77
C TYR A 279 24.97 -19.05 12.63
N GLY A 280 24.86 -19.95 13.62
CA GLY A 280 24.07 -21.19 13.62
C GLY A 280 22.67 -21.15 13.01
N ILE A 281 22.16 -22.33 12.69
CA ILE A 281 20.82 -22.50 12.09
C ILE A 281 19.71 -22.38 13.13
N SER A 282 18.49 -22.13 12.67
CA SER A 282 17.31 -22.14 13.53
C SER A 282 16.03 -22.41 12.74
N SER A 283 15.03 -22.97 13.42
CA SER A 283 13.73 -23.26 12.81
C SER A 283 12.86 -22.02 12.54
N PRO A 284 12.84 -20.96 13.39
CA PRO A 284 12.18 -19.68 13.07
C PRO A 284 12.68 -19.06 11.76
N GLU A 285 13.99 -18.81 11.63
CA GLU A 285 14.59 -18.24 10.43
C GLU A 285 14.42 -19.15 9.21
N THR A 286 14.39 -20.47 9.39
CA THR A 286 14.05 -21.40 8.31
C THR A 286 12.60 -21.21 7.84
N GLY A 287 11.63 -21.03 8.74
CA GLY A 287 10.24 -20.71 8.39
C GLY A 287 10.10 -19.39 7.63
N LYS A 288 10.74 -18.33 8.12
CA LYS A 288 10.77 -17.01 7.48
C LYS A 288 11.46 -17.02 6.11
N PHE A 289 12.51 -17.82 5.95
CA PHE A 289 13.15 -18.03 4.65
C PHE A 289 12.22 -18.73 3.67
N ILE A 290 11.49 -19.77 4.10
CA ILE A 290 10.54 -20.48 3.24
C ILE A 290 9.46 -19.52 2.72
N SER A 291 8.89 -18.68 3.58
CA SER A 291 7.89 -17.69 3.15
C SER A 291 8.45 -16.74 2.11
N SER A 292 9.65 -16.21 2.35
CA SER A 292 10.36 -15.32 1.42
C SER A 292 10.61 -15.96 0.06
N MET A 293 11.14 -17.18 0.05
CA MET A 293 11.44 -17.89 -1.20
C MET A 293 10.16 -18.31 -1.95
N ALA A 294 9.10 -18.69 -1.24
CA ALA A 294 7.81 -19.02 -1.85
C ALA A 294 7.13 -17.78 -2.46
N MET A 295 7.18 -16.63 -1.78
CA MET A 295 6.70 -15.35 -2.32
C MET A 295 7.51 -14.90 -3.54
N ALA A 296 8.84 -14.96 -3.45
CA ALA A 296 9.72 -14.62 -4.56
C ALA A 296 9.44 -15.48 -5.81
N ALA A 297 9.14 -16.76 -5.62
CA ALA A 297 8.72 -17.62 -6.73
C ALA A 297 7.44 -17.15 -7.43
N ARG A 298 6.48 -16.53 -6.72
CA ARG A 298 5.29 -15.93 -7.35
C ARG A 298 5.62 -14.62 -8.05
N VAL A 299 6.38 -13.75 -7.38
CA VAL A 299 6.78 -12.42 -7.88
C VAL A 299 7.54 -12.52 -9.20
N PHE A 300 8.54 -13.40 -9.26
CA PHE A 300 9.41 -13.53 -10.44
C PHE A 300 8.86 -14.48 -11.52
N LYS A 301 7.69 -15.10 -11.32
CA LYS A 301 7.18 -16.15 -12.21
C LYS A 301 7.07 -15.71 -13.68
N SER A 302 6.62 -14.48 -13.91
CA SER A 302 6.44 -13.93 -15.26
C SER A 302 7.69 -13.28 -15.82
N SER A 303 8.51 -12.63 -14.98
CA SER A 303 9.70 -11.88 -15.41
C SER A 303 10.96 -12.74 -15.52
N ASP A 304 11.13 -13.75 -14.67
CA ASP A 304 12.27 -14.67 -14.66
C ASP A 304 11.86 -16.04 -14.10
N ALA A 305 11.33 -16.89 -14.98
CA ALA A 305 10.84 -18.22 -14.61
C ALA A 305 11.95 -19.15 -14.06
N ALA A 306 13.20 -18.95 -14.45
CA ALA A 306 14.33 -19.76 -13.96
C ALA A 306 14.67 -19.41 -12.52
N ARG A 307 14.74 -18.12 -12.20
CA ARG A 307 14.91 -17.60 -10.84
C ARG A 307 13.72 -17.96 -9.96
N ALA A 308 12.50 -17.79 -10.44
CA ALA A 308 11.29 -18.21 -9.72
C ALA A 308 11.35 -19.70 -9.31
N LYS A 309 11.75 -20.58 -10.23
CA LYS A 309 11.93 -22.01 -9.94
C LYS A 309 13.04 -22.26 -8.92
N ARG A 310 14.14 -21.50 -8.97
CA ARG A 310 15.24 -21.60 -8.00
C ARG A 310 14.76 -21.25 -6.59
N TYR A 311 14.01 -20.16 -6.43
CA TYR A 311 13.43 -19.78 -5.14
C TYR A 311 12.44 -20.83 -4.63
N LEU A 312 11.51 -21.31 -5.48
CA LEU A 312 10.57 -22.36 -5.05
C LEU A 312 11.29 -23.64 -4.61
N THR A 313 12.32 -24.06 -5.35
CA THR A 313 13.12 -25.24 -5.00
C THR A 313 13.79 -25.07 -3.63
N ALA A 314 14.30 -23.86 -3.34
CA ALA A 314 14.89 -23.57 -2.04
C ALA A 314 13.81 -23.62 -0.93
N ALA A 315 12.63 -23.03 -1.15
CA ALA A 315 11.51 -23.07 -0.20
C ALA A 315 11.10 -24.52 0.15
N GLU A 316 10.87 -25.37 -0.87
CA GLU A 316 10.45 -26.76 -0.68
C GLU A 316 11.53 -27.61 0.02
N LYS A 317 12.81 -27.31 -0.25
CA LYS A 317 13.95 -27.96 0.43
C LYS A 317 14.00 -27.58 1.91
N SER A 318 13.86 -26.30 2.24
CA SER A 318 13.80 -25.86 3.64
C SER A 318 12.57 -26.42 4.37
N TRP A 319 11.42 -26.48 3.70
CA TRP A 319 10.25 -27.14 4.28
C TRP A 319 10.49 -28.64 4.54
N SER A 320 11.23 -29.30 3.65
CA SER A 320 11.59 -30.71 3.82
C SER A 320 12.47 -30.97 5.04
N TRP A 321 13.24 -29.98 5.49
CA TRP A 321 13.95 -30.03 6.79
C TRP A 321 13.02 -29.66 7.96
N LEU A 322 12.31 -28.53 7.84
CA LEU A 322 11.52 -27.94 8.94
C LEU A 322 10.39 -28.87 9.41
N LYS A 323 9.72 -29.57 8.50
CA LYS A 323 8.60 -30.47 8.82
C LYS A 323 8.97 -31.66 9.73
N PHE A 324 10.27 -31.97 9.86
CA PHE A 324 10.76 -33.03 10.74
C PHE A 324 11.26 -32.51 12.10
N GLN A 325 11.30 -31.19 12.30
CA GLN A 325 11.60 -30.58 13.59
C GLN A 325 10.31 -30.54 14.41
N SER A 326 10.27 -31.25 15.55
CA SER A 326 9.07 -31.35 16.41
C SER A 326 8.85 -30.16 17.34
N GLU A 327 9.89 -29.37 17.59
CA GLU A 327 9.88 -28.19 18.44
C GLU A 327 10.79 -27.11 17.84
N GLN A 328 10.74 -25.90 18.40
CA GLN A 328 11.67 -24.83 18.03
C GLN A 328 13.12 -25.28 18.29
N THR A 329 13.98 -25.10 17.31
CA THR A 329 15.41 -25.38 17.42
C THR A 329 16.22 -24.13 17.07
N VAL A 330 17.21 -23.80 17.90
CA VAL A 330 18.09 -22.65 17.69
C VAL A 330 19.51 -23.07 18.05
N ASP A 331 20.42 -23.12 17.07
CA ASP A 331 21.86 -23.21 17.32
C ASP A 331 22.38 -21.81 17.67
N TRP A 332 22.44 -21.54 18.97
CA TRP A 332 22.92 -20.29 19.52
C TRP A 332 23.88 -20.52 20.68
N LYS A 333 24.93 -19.71 20.70
CA LYS A 333 25.80 -19.52 21.85
C LYS A 333 25.90 -18.03 22.16
N LYS A 334 26.06 -17.70 23.44
CA LYS A 334 26.16 -16.31 23.89
C LYS A 334 27.27 -15.52 23.17
N GLU A 335 28.36 -16.19 22.78
CA GLU A 335 29.47 -15.57 22.07
C GLU A 335 29.11 -15.13 20.65
N ASP A 336 28.03 -15.66 20.06
CA ASP A 336 27.55 -15.28 18.73
C ASP A 336 27.06 -13.82 18.68
N ASP A 337 26.74 -13.24 19.84
CA ASP A 337 26.20 -11.89 19.97
C ASP A 337 27.28 -10.87 20.42
N SER A 338 28.55 -11.29 20.44
CA SER A 338 29.68 -10.45 20.87
C SER A 338 29.94 -9.25 19.95
N GLY A 339 29.55 -9.35 18.68
CA GLY A 339 29.69 -8.29 17.69
C GLY A 339 28.46 -8.03 16.84
N SER A 340 27.28 -8.49 17.29
CA SER A 340 26.03 -8.39 16.53
C SER A 340 24.79 -8.59 17.40
N GLY A 341 23.63 -8.12 16.92
CA GLY A 341 22.34 -8.35 17.59
C GLY A 341 21.96 -9.84 17.63
N SER A 342 21.20 -10.25 18.64
CA SER A 342 20.82 -11.66 18.81
C SER A 342 19.66 -12.08 17.89
N TYR A 343 18.68 -11.19 17.69
CA TYR A 343 17.37 -11.49 17.08
C TYR A 343 16.72 -12.72 17.73
N LEU A 344 16.74 -12.76 19.06
CA LEU A 344 16.18 -13.82 19.91
C LEU A 344 15.48 -13.21 21.12
N SER A 345 14.74 -14.03 21.86
CA SER A 345 14.21 -13.68 23.19
C SER A 345 15.30 -13.09 24.09
N SER A 346 14.96 -12.00 24.78
CA SER A 346 15.88 -11.23 25.61
C SER A 346 15.14 -10.54 26.78
N ASP A 347 15.88 -9.88 27.67
CA ASP A 347 15.27 -9.08 28.74
C ASP A 347 14.38 -7.94 28.20
N THR A 348 14.57 -7.54 26.94
CA THR A 348 13.78 -6.48 26.27
C THR A 348 12.86 -6.99 25.17
N ASP A 349 12.99 -8.26 24.76
CA ASP A 349 12.20 -8.91 23.73
C ASP A 349 11.55 -10.17 24.32
N GLN A 350 10.31 -10.02 24.79
CA GLN A 350 9.62 -10.99 25.64
C GLN A 350 8.31 -11.49 25.02
N GLU A 351 8.13 -11.27 23.72
CA GLU A 351 6.98 -11.77 22.97
C GLU A 351 6.99 -13.30 22.98
N VAL A 352 5.83 -13.90 23.26
CA VAL A 352 5.68 -15.36 23.39
C VAL A 352 6.07 -16.11 22.11
N GLN A 353 5.97 -15.44 20.95
CA GLN A 353 6.40 -15.95 19.66
C GLN A 353 7.92 -16.17 19.57
N LEU A 354 8.73 -15.63 20.49
CA LEU A 354 10.16 -15.92 20.53
C LEU A 354 10.48 -17.26 21.23
N ASP A 355 9.51 -17.83 21.93
CA ASP A 355 9.64 -19.11 22.64
C ASP A 355 9.10 -20.31 21.82
N THR A 356 8.52 -20.07 20.63
CA THR A 356 7.94 -21.08 19.74
C THR A 356 8.14 -20.69 18.27
N ASP A 357 8.17 -21.65 17.34
CA ASP A 357 8.26 -21.36 15.90
C ASP A 357 6.94 -21.63 15.13
N HIS A 358 5.80 -21.66 15.84
CA HIS A 358 4.50 -21.99 15.27
C HIS A 358 4.03 -20.97 14.22
N ASP A 359 4.18 -19.68 14.50
CA ASP A 359 3.85 -18.59 13.59
C ASP A 359 4.74 -18.63 12.34
N ASP A 360 6.02 -18.95 12.50
CA ASP A 360 6.98 -19.09 11.40
C ASP A 360 6.66 -20.27 10.48
N ARG A 361 6.29 -21.41 11.07
CA ARG A 361 5.82 -22.58 10.32
C ARG A 361 4.54 -22.29 9.58
N LEU A 362 3.60 -21.58 10.22
CA LEU A 362 2.35 -21.23 9.57
C LEU A 362 2.59 -20.28 8.39
N THR A 363 3.42 -19.24 8.59
CA THR A 363 3.84 -18.30 7.54
C THR A 363 4.45 -19.06 6.36
N ALA A 364 5.39 -19.97 6.61
CA ALA A 364 6.01 -20.82 5.60
C ALA A 364 4.99 -21.63 4.77
N VAL A 365 4.05 -22.29 5.47
CA VAL A 365 3.05 -23.16 4.84
C VAL A 365 2.04 -22.36 4.04
N ILE A 366 1.57 -21.23 4.55
CA ILE A 366 0.62 -20.37 3.83
C ILE A 366 1.24 -19.92 2.51
N GLU A 367 2.47 -19.41 2.52
CA GLU A 367 3.09 -18.93 1.30
C GLU A 367 3.39 -20.07 0.32
N LEU A 368 3.81 -21.24 0.80
CA LEU A 368 3.95 -22.43 -0.04
C LEU A 368 2.61 -22.87 -0.65
N PHE A 369 1.52 -22.83 0.11
CA PHE A 369 0.18 -23.12 -0.38
C PHE A 369 -0.22 -22.15 -1.49
N LEU A 370 -0.12 -20.84 -1.26
CA LEU A 370 -0.45 -19.82 -2.25
C LEU A 370 0.40 -19.92 -3.52
N THR A 371 1.64 -20.40 -3.42
CA THR A 371 2.53 -20.58 -4.57
C THR A 371 2.29 -21.88 -5.34
N THR A 372 1.92 -22.96 -4.66
CA THR A 372 1.93 -24.32 -5.25
C THR A 372 0.57 -25.00 -5.33
N ASN A 373 -0.40 -24.55 -4.56
CA ASN A 373 -1.72 -25.16 -4.38
C ASN A 373 -1.67 -26.65 -3.97
N GLN A 374 -0.63 -27.07 -3.24
CA GLN A 374 -0.50 -28.47 -2.80
C GLN A 374 -1.36 -28.77 -1.56
N GLN A 375 -2.13 -29.87 -1.61
CA GLN A 375 -3.05 -30.29 -0.54
C GLN A 375 -2.38 -30.45 0.83
N THR A 376 -1.11 -30.87 0.87
CA THR A 376 -0.39 -31.08 2.15
C THR A 376 -0.26 -29.79 2.96
N TYR A 377 -0.17 -28.63 2.30
CA TYR A 377 -0.08 -27.34 2.96
C TYR A 377 -1.46 -26.87 3.43
N LEU A 378 -2.48 -27.10 2.60
CA LEU A 378 -3.88 -26.83 2.95
C LEU A 378 -4.29 -27.54 4.26
N GLU A 379 -4.00 -28.84 4.41
CA GLU A 379 -4.36 -29.55 5.64
C GLU A 379 -3.59 -29.04 6.87
N TYR A 380 -2.36 -28.57 6.69
CA TYR A 380 -1.59 -27.96 7.76
C TYR A 380 -2.23 -26.63 8.19
N ILE A 381 -2.61 -25.77 7.24
CA ILE A 381 -3.31 -24.50 7.51
C ILE A 381 -4.59 -24.77 8.31
N LYS A 382 -5.42 -25.73 7.88
CA LYS A 382 -6.65 -26.08 8.59
C LYS A 382 -6.45 -26.53 10.03
N THR A 383 -5.31 -27.14 10.31
CA THR A 383 -5.00 -27.67 11.64
C THR A 383 -4.49 -26.56 12.56
N PHE A 384 -3.64 -25.65 12.07
CA PHE A 384 -2.83 -24.78 12.92
C PHE A 384 -3.18 -23.28 12.82
N GLU A 385 -3.84 -22.81 11.76
CA GLU A 385 -4.26 -21.40 11.68
C GLU A 385 -5.31 -21.03 12.74
N PRO A 386 -6.36 -21.83 13.03
CA PRO A 386 -7.44 -21.37 13.92
C PRO A 386 -6.98 -20.93 15.32
N GLU A 387 -5.82 -21.41 15.78
CA GLU A 387 -5.21 -21.07 17.07
C GLU A 387 -4.43 -19.74 17.05
N GLN A 388 -4.18 -19.17 15.87
CA GLN A 388 -3.37 -17.96 15.73
C GLN A 388 -4.15 -16.67 15.94
N THR A 389 -3.44 -15.68 16.47
CA THR A 389 -3.95 -14.31 16.60
C THR A 389 -3.46 -13.44 15.44
N PHE A 390 -4.22 -12.40 15.09
CA PHE A 390 -3.70 -11.35 14.21
C PHE A 390 -2.85 -10.39 15.07
N SER A 391 -1.53 -10.54 14.97
CA SER A 391 -0.52 -9.88 15.80
C SER A 391 0.08 -8.65 15.09
N LEU A 392 1.13 -8.06 15.68
CA LEU A 392 1.92 -7.03 15.01
C LEU A 392 2.85 -7.76 14.03
N TYR A 393 2.92 -7.31 12.77
CA TYR A 393 3.88 -7.86 11.83
C TYR A 393 5.29 -7.34 12.13
N GLU A 394 6.22 -8.24 12.47
CA GLU A 394 7.63 -7.91 12.70
C GLU A 394 8.53 -9.15 12.66
N TRP A 395 9.84 -8.98 12.83
CA TRP A 395 10.79 -10.10 12.84
C TRP A 395 10.51 -11.14 13.95
N LYS A 396 9.76 -10.78 14.99
CA LYS A 396 9.34 -11.68 16.08
C LYS A 396 8.14 -12.55 15.69
N ASP A 397 7.25 -12.02 14.87
CA ASP A 397 6.04 -12.70 14.39
C ASP A 397 5.71 -12.21 12.97
N ALA A 398 5.96 -13.08 11.99
CA ALA A 398 5.76 -12.77 10.57
C ALA A 398 4.37 -13.19 10.07
N SER A 399 3.52 -13.78 10.92
CA SER A 399 2.30 -14.48 10.48
C SER A 399 1.25 -13.55 9.90
N SER A 400 1.09 -12.34 10.45
CA SER A 400 0.00 -11.43 10.08
C SER A 400 -0.02 -11.04 8.60
N LEU A 401 1.16 -10.94 7.95
CA LEU A 401 1.24 -10.68 6.52
C LEU A 401 0.78 -11.88 5.68
N SER A 402 1.19 -13.10 6.05
CA SER A 402 0.76 -14.31 5.35
C SER A 402 -0.72 -14.63 5.58
N LEU A 403 -1.24 -14.38 6.78
CA LEU A 403 -2.68 -14.47 7.06
C LEU A 403 -3.48 -13.52 6.16
N LEU A 404 -2.99 -12.28 5.99
CA LEU A 404 -3.58 -11.33 5.03
C LEU A 404 -3.55 -11.87 3.60
N HIS A 405 -2.40 -12.40 3.14
CA HIS A 405 -2.32 -12.99 1.80
C HIS A 405 -3.29 -14.16 1.62
N LEU A 406 -3.44 -15.03 2.63
CA LEU A 406 -4.39 -16.13 2.56
C LEU A 406 -5.83 -15.60 2.45
N MET A 407 -6.18 -14.58 3.23
CA MET A 407 -7.51 -13.96 3.18
C MET A 407 -7.79 -13.31 1.83
N GLU A 408 -6.82 -12.62 1.23
CA GLU A 408 -7.00 -11.83 0.01
C GLU A 408 -6.79 -12.61 -1.30
N GLN A 409 -5.90 -13.61 -1.32
CA GLN A 409 -5.44 -14.26 -2.56
C GLN A 409 -6.02 -15.67 -2.76
N ASP A 410 -6.46 -16.34 -1.68
CA ASP A 410 -7.03 -17.68 -1.79
C ASP A 410 -8.55 -17.67 -2.03
N THR A 411 -8.99 -18.56 -2.91
CA THR A 411 -10.42 -18.77 -3.23
C THR A 411 -10.90 -20.19 -2.93
N THR A 412 -10.06 -21.01 -2.31
CA THR A 412 -10.34 -22.43 -2.07
C THR A 412 -11.55 -22.60 -1.13
N PRO A 413 -12.59 -23.36 -1.49
CA PRO A 413 -13.80 -23.49 -0.66
C PRO A 413 -13.53 -23.99 0.76
N GLU A 414 -12.57 -24.91 0.92
CA GLU A 414 -12.20 -25.56 2.18
C GLU A 414 -11.60 -24.62 3.22
N LEU A 415 -11.04 -23.49 2.79
CA LEU A 415 -10.45 -22.47 3.66
C LEU A 415 -11.37 -21.26 3.89
N LYS A 416 -12.61 -21.30 3.38
CA LYS A 416 -13.54 -20.16 3.47
C LYS A 416 -13.73 -19.67 4.91
N ASP A 417 -14.02 -20.57 5.84
CA ASP A 417 -14.29 -20.20 7.23
C ASP A 417 -13.03 -19.62 7.91
N ILE A 418 -11.84 -20.12 7.54
CA ILE A 418 -10.55 -19.60 7.99
C ILE A 418 -10.33 -18.18 7.47
N ARG A 419 -10.57 -17.92 6.18
CA ARG A 419 -10.45 -16.56 5.62
C ARG A 419 -11.40 -15.58 6.30
N GLU A 420 -12.65 -15.98 6.54
CA GLU A 420 -13.63 -15.17 7.28
C GLU A 420 -13.21 -14.93 8.74
N ASP A 421 -12.57 -15.90 9.38
CA ASP A 421 -12.04 -15.77 10.74
C ASP A 421 -10.83 -14.83 10.81
N ILE A 422 -9.89 -14.94 9.87
CA ILE A 422 -8.76 -13.99 9.72
C ILE A 422 -9.28 -12.56 9.57
N GLN A 423 -10.29 -12.34 8.72
CA GLN A 423 -10.90 -11.02 8.56
C GLN A 423 -11.46 -10.49 9.89
N LYS A 424 -12.13 -11.34 10.68
CA LYS A 424 -12.66 -10.96 12.00
C LYS A 424 -11.53 -10.63 12.98
N LYS A 425 -10.47 -11.44 13.03
CA LYS A 425 -9.29 -11.21 13.88
C LYS A 425 -8.60 -9.88 13.54
N LEU A 426 -8.44 -9.57 12.24
CA LEU A 426 -7.88 -8.30 11.77
C LEU A 426 -8.73 -7.11 12.21
N ILE A 427 -10.05 -7.15 11.97
CA ILE A 427 -10.96 -6.06 12.39
C ILE A 427 -10.97 -5.91 13.91
N ALA A 428 -10.99 -7.00 14.67
CA ALA A 428 -10.91 -6.96 16.13
C ALA A 428 -9.61 -6.32 16.63
N ARG A 429 -8.47 -6.62 16.00
CA ARG A 429 -7.21 -5.92 16.27
C ARG A 429 -7.33 -4.43 15.98
N ALA A 430 -7.85 -4.06 14.81
CA ALA A 430 -8.01 -2.66 14.42
C ALA A 430 -8.92 -1.88 15.38
N ASP A 431 -9.98 -2.50 15.90
CA ASP A 431 -10.83 -1.89 16.93
C ASP A 431 -10.07 -1.65 18.24
N MET A 432 -9.24 -2.60 18.70
CA MET A 432 -8.35 -2.38 19.85
C MET A 432 -7.36 -1.23 19.61
N LEU A 433 -6.83 -1.10 18.38
CA LEU A 433 -5.93 0.01 18.04
C LEU A 433 -6.66 1.35 18.03
N LEU A 434 -7.92 1.41 17.60
CA LEU A 434 -8.73 2.63 17.67
C LEU A 434 -8.97 3.09 19.12
N GLU A 435 -9.14 2.16 20.06
CA GLU A 435 -9.25 2.51 21.48
C GLU A 435 -7.97 3.22 21.97
N LYS A 436 -6.79 2.72 21.57
CA LYS A 436 -5.50 3.35 21.88
C LYS A 436 -5.34 4.72 21.23
N VAL A 437 -5.69 4.84 19.95
CA VAL A 437 -5.71 6.11 19.22
C VAL A 437 -6.58 7.13 19.94
N THR A 438 -7.77 6.72 20.37
CA THR A 438 -8.72 7.60 21.07
C THR A 438 -8.21 8.02 22.46
N ALA A 439 -7.48 7.14 23.15
CA ALA A 439 -6.88 7.43 24.45
C ALA A 439 -5.61 8.28 24.37
N SER A 440 -4.98 8.37 23.20
CA SER A 440 -3.72 9.07 22.98
C SER A 440 -3.96 10.54 22.63
N SER A 441 -3.29 11.45 23.33
CA SER A 441 -3.31 12.89 23.03
C SER A 441 -2.65 13.27 21.71
N LEU A 442 -1.90 12.34 21.09
CA LEU A 442 -1.31 12.47 19.76
C LEU A 442 -1.94 11.52 18.72
N ASN A 443 -3.07 10.88 19.06
CA ASN A 443 -3.79 9.92 18.22
C ASN A 443 -2.94 8.69 17.80
N LEU A 444 -2.07 8.22 18.68
CA LEU A 444 -1.22 7.04 18.39
C LEU A 444 -1.86 5.73 18.80
N ALA A 445 -1.77 4.74 17.92
CA ALA A 445 -2.12 3.35 18.19
C ALA A 445 -1.01 2.65 18.98
N ASN A 446 0.25 3.03 18.75
CA ASN A 446 1.38 2.49 19.50
C ASN A 446 1.48 3.15 20.89
N ASP A 447 1.30 2.34 21.94
CA ASP A 447 1.50 2.68 23.35
C ASP A 447 2.76 2.04 23.94
N LYS A 448 3.49 1.25 23.15
CA LYS A 448 4.75 0.59 23.50
C LYS A 448 5.94 1.35 22.92
N PHE A 449 6.51 2.24 23.72
CA PHE A 449 7.74 2.96 23.37
C PHE A 449 8.98 2.16 23.78
N ILE A 450 9.34 1.19 22.94
CA ILE A 450 10.53 0.33 23.03
C ILE A 450 11.40 0.52 21.78
N TRP A 451 12.53 -0.20 21.69
CA TRP A 451 13.42 -0.12 20.52
C TRP A 451 12.65 -0.50 19.25
N GLY A 452 12.67 0.40 18.26
CA GLY A 452 11.94 0.21 16.99
C GLY A 452 10.47 0.63 17.07
N SER A 453 10.10 1.48 18.05
CA SER A 453 8.72 1.94 18.21
C SER A 453 8.15 2.65 16.97
N ASN A 454 8.96 3.32 16.14
CA ASN A 454 8.49 3.90 14.88
C ASN A 454 8.06 2.84 13.86
N LYS A 455 8.78 1.72 13.76
CA LYS A 455 8.36 0.56 12.95
C LYS A 455 7.02 0.03 13.45
N MET A 456 6.87 -0.14 14.77
CA MET A 456 5.61 -0.59 15.37
C MET A 456 4.47 0.38 15.05
N THR A 457 4.69 1.69 15.16
CA THR A 457 3.73 2.72 14.78
C THR A 457 3.30 2.60 13.32
N ALA A 458 4.24 2.35 12.40
CA ALA A 458 3.94 2.14 10.99
C ALA A 458 3.11 0.87 10.75
N GLU A 459 3.49 -0.25 11.36
CA GLU A 459 2.82 -1.56 11.21
C GLU A 459 1.39 -1.58 11.80
N GLU A 460 1.15 -0.88 12.92
CA GLU A 460 -0.22 -0.68 13.42
C GLU A 460 -1.04 0.20 12.46
N GLY A 461 -0.40 1.20 11.84
CA GLY A 461 -1.00 1.99 10.76
C GLY A 461 -1.42 1.14 9.56
N ILE A 462 -0.61 0.15 9.18
CA ILE A 462 -0.92 -0.79 8.09
C ILE A 462 -2.13 -1.65 8.45
N THR A 463 -2.19 -2.18 9.67
CA THR A 463 -3.36 -2.92 10.17
C THR A 463 -4.65 -2.09 10.05
N LEU A 464 -4.59 -0.82 10.47
CA LEU A 464 -5.71 0.12 10.33
C LEU A 464 -6.06 0.39 8.85
N ALA A 465 -5.07 0.50 7.96
CA ALA A 465 -5.30 0.67 6.53
C ALA A 465 -6.02 -0.54 5.90
N HIS A 466 -5.65 -1.78 6.28
CA HIS A 466 -6.38 -2.97 5.85
C HIS A 466 -7.82 -2.99 6.40
N ALA A 467 -8.03 -2.62 7.66
CA ALA A 467 -9.37 -2.51 8.24
C ALA A 467 -10.23 -1.46 7.51
N TRP A 468 -9.64 -0.33 7.11
CA TRP A 468 -10.30 0.65 6.24
C TRP A 468 -10.71 0.04 4.90
N ARG A 469 -9.81 -0.67 4.22
CA ARG A 469 -10.11 -1.30 2.92
C ARG A 469 -11.23 -2.34 3.00
N LEU A 470 -11.28 -3.10 4.10
CA LEU A 470 -12.26 -4.17 4.31
C LEU A 470 -13.64 -3.63 4.72
N SER A 471 -13.68 -2.59 5.55
CA SER A 471 -14.92 -2.05 6.12
C SER A 471 -15.49 -0.86 5.35
N GLY A 472 -14.65 -0.11 4.62
CA GLY A 472 -14.97 1.20 4.05
C GLY A 472 -15.08 2.32 5.09
N ASP A 473 -14.85 2.05 6.38
CA ASP A 473 -15.02 3.04 7.45
C ASP A 473 -13.79 3.95 7.58
N LYS A 474 -14.00 5.26 7.33
CA LYS A 474 -12.94 6.28 7.36
C LYS A 474 -12.32 6.48 8.75
N LYS A 475 -12.94 5.99 9.83
CA LYS A 475 -12.29 6.05 11.16
C LYS A 475 -10.93 5.33 11.17
N TYR A 476 -10.81 4.21 10.45
CA TYR A 476 -9.56 3.46 10.37
C TYR A 476 -8.54 4.18 9.47
N LEU A 477 -8.98 4.79 8.35
CA LEU A 477 -8.12 5.66 7.53
C LEU A 477 -7.57 6.81 8.38
N ASN A 478 -8.42 7.49 9.14
CA ASN A 478 -8.00 8.59 9.99
C ASN A 478 -6.94 8.16 11.01
N ALA A 479 -7.16 7.02 11.66
CA ALA A 479 -6.20 6.45 12.60
C ALA A 479 -4.89 6.02 11.93
N ALA A 480 -4.93 5.44 10.73
CA ALA A 480 -3.72 5.08 9.97
C ALA A 480 -2.89 6.32 9.61
N ILE A 481 -3.53 7.39 9.14
CA ILE A 481 -2.87 8.66 8.82
C ILE A 481 -2.27 9.32 10.07
N ASP A 482 -2.90 9.20 11.24
CA ASP A 482 -2.30 9.70 12.48
C ASP A 482 -0.94 9.06 12.80
N GLN A 483 -0.76 7.78 12.44
CA GLN A 483 0.52 7.07 12.64
C GLN A 483 1.59 7.61 11.69
N LEU A 484 1.23 7.81 10.42
CA LEU A 484 2.10 8.40 9.41
C LEU A 484 2.51 9.83 9.78
N ASP A 485 1.54 10.66 10.18
CA ASP A 485 1.76 12.05 10.58
C ASP A 485 2.77 12.14 11.74
N PHE A 486 2.65 11.26 12.74
CA PHE A 486 3.61 11.22 13.85
C PHE A 486 5.03 10.92 13.38
N ILE A 487 5.22 9.91 12.52
CA ILE A 487 6.55 9.54 12.02
C ILE A 487 7.16 10.69 11.21
N MET A 488 6.33 11.40 10.43
CA MET A 488 6.76 12.46 9.52
C MET A 488 6.84 13.86 10.15
N GLY A 489 6.71 13.99 11.48
CA GLY A 489 7.02 15.25 12.18
C GLY A 489 5.91 15.85 13.03
N ARG A 490 4.69 15.30 13.01
CA ARG A 490 3.59 15.68 13.91
C ARG A 490 3.76 14.98 15.26
N ASN A 491 4.90 15.24 15.90
CA ASN A 491 5.33 14.64 17.15
C ASN A 491 5.95 15.73 18.06
N PRO A 492 6.20 15.42 19.35
CA PRO A 492 6.69 16.41 20.31
C PRO A 492 8.06 17.01 19.99
N PHE A 493 8.82 16.41 19.07
CA PHE A 493 10.15 16.85 18.68
C PHE A 493 10.12 17.80 17.47
N ASN A 494 8.96 17.99 16.83
CA ASN A 494 8.83 18.67 15.54
C ASN A 494 9.84 18.13 14.52
N LEU A 495 10.01 16.81 14.50
CA LEU A 495 11.11 16.14 13.79
C LEU A 495 10.57 15.01 12.92
N SER A 496 10.88 15.02 11.62
CA SER A 496 10.69 13.84 10.78
C SER A 496 11.74 12.79 11.16
N PHE A 497 11.30 11.57 11.47
CA PHE A 497 12.20 10.46 11.81
C PHE A 497 12.86 9.81 10.60
N VAL A 498 12.72 10.39 9.40
CA VAL A 498 13.34 9.91 8.17
C VAL A 498 14.37 10.92 7.68
N THR A 499 15.61 10.50 7.50
CA THR A 499 16.68 11.39 7.00
C THR A 499 16.34 11.94 5.62
N GLY A 500 16.53 13.25 5.42
CA GLY A 500 16.30 13.91 4.14
C GLY A 500 14.83 14.17 3.77
N VAL A 501 13.86 13.79 4.61
CA VAL A 501 12.43 14.04 4.38
C VAL A 501 11.91 15.08 5.37
N GLY A 502 11.42 16.21 4.87
CA GLY A 502 10.91 17.32 5.69
C GLY A 502 11.98 18.35 6.08
N GLU A 503 11.52 19.51 6.54
CA GLU A 503 12.39 20.65 6.89
C GLU A 503 13.28 20.36 8.11
N ASN A 504 12.73 19.64 9.09
CA ASN A 504 13.39 19.20 10.30
C ASN A 504 13.47 17.67 10.32
N ALA A 505 14.18 17.09 9.35
CA ALA A 505 14.54 15.68 9.37
C ALA A 505 15.60 15.38 10.44
N VAL A 506 15.61 14.15 10.96
CA VAL A 506 16.70 13.60 11.76
C VAL A 506 18.05 13.75 11.01
N LYS A 507 19.10 14.20 11.72
CA LYS A 507 20.39 14.57 11.10
C LYS A 507 21.53 13.68 11.54
N ASN A 508 21.46 13.09 12.73
CA ASN A 508 22.57 12.37 13.35
C ASN A 508 22.20 10.90 13.62
N PRO A 509 21.72 10.12 12.63
CA PRO A 509 21.39 8.72 12.86
C PRO A 509 22.64 7.93 13.26
N VAL A 510 22.46 6.87 14.05
CA VAL A 510 23.53 5.90 14.29
C VAL A 510 23.70 5.07 13.03
N HIS A 511 24.78 5.34 12.30
CA HIS A 511 25.12 4.66 11.06
C HIS A 511 26.63 4.67 10.83
N LEU A 512 27.31 3.52 10.86
CA LEU A 512 28.76 3.46 10.86
C LEU A 512 29.39 4.12 9.63
N PHE A 513 28.90 3.81 8.43
CA PHE A 513 29.40 4.42 7.20
C PHE A 513 29.18 5.94 7.17
N GLY A 514 27.95 6.40 7.43
CA GLY A 514 27.62 7.82 7.51
C GLY A 514 28.48 8.59 8.52
N ARG A 515 28.76 8.00 9.68
CA ARG A 515 29.66 8.58 10.69
C ARG A 515 31.11 8.62 10.24
N ALA A 516 31.59 7.56 9.58
CA ALA A 516 32.95 7.48 9.04
C ALA A 516 33.22 8.59 8.02
N ILE A 517 32.27 8.82 7.10
CA ILE A 517 32.37 9.85 6.06
C ILE A 517 31.84 11.22 6.50
N LYS A 518 31.26 11.31 7.70
CA LYS A 518 30.61 12.52 8.27
C LYS A 518 29.50 13.07 7.38
N ARG A 519 28.66 12.18 6.84
CA ARG A 519 27.50 12.53 6.02
C ARG A 519 26.30 11.70 6.44
N THR A 520 25.14 12.34 6.44
CA THR A 520 23.86 11.66 6.66
C THR A 520 23.40 11.05 5.35
N LEU A 521 23.18 9.74 5.35
CA LEU A 521 22.54 9.04 4.22
C LEU A 521 21.06 9.40 4.19
N PRO A 522 20.46 9.68 3.01
CA PRO A 522 19.04 9.98 2.91
C PRO A 522 18.17 8.72 3.00
N GLY A 523 16.89 8.89 3.34
CA GLY A 523 15.90 7.82 3.32
C GLY A 523 16.02 6.81 4.46
N LEU A 524 16.67 7.14 5.57
CA LEU A 524 16.81 6.24 6.72
C LEU A 524 15.77 6.58 7.79
N MET A 525 14.81 5.67 8.04
CA MET A 525 13.93 5.78 9.20
C MET A 525 14.62 5.27 10.46
N VAL A 526 14.68 6.10 11.50
CA VAL A 526 15.25 5.70 12.81
C VAL A 526 14.23 5.00 13.70
N GLY A 527 14.72 4.17 14.62
CA GLY A 527 13.91 3.33 15.51
C GLY A 527 12.89 4.09 16.37
N GLY A 528 13.17 5.33 16.75
CA GLY A 528 12.23 6.20 17.47
C GLY A 528 12.30 6.08 18.99
N PRO A 529 11.32 6.66 19.72
CA PRO A 529 11.37 6.72 21.18
C PRO A 529 11.41 5.36 21.87
N ASN A 530 12.26 5.22 22.87
CA ASN A 530 12.46 3.99 23.62
C ASN A 530 12.69 4.27 25.11
N ASN A 531 11.76 3.82 25.95
CA ASN A 531 11.77 4.02 27.39
C ASN A 531 13.03 3.51 28.10
N ALA A 532 13.60 2.42 27.59
CA ALA A 532 14.74 1.76 28.23
C ALA A 532 16.05 2.52 27.99
N ALA A 533 16.15 3.22 26.86
CA ALA A 533 17.35 3.91 26.36
C ALA A 533 18.64 3.15 26.74
N GLN A 534 18.83 1.98 26.14
CA GLN A 534 19.85 1.00 26.53
C GLN A 534 21.28 1.60 26.51
N ASP A 535 21.52 2.55 25.60
CA ASP A 535 22.76 3.32 25.49
C ASP A 535 22.98 4.37 26.59
N ASN A 536 21.94 4.70 27.39
CA ASN A 536 21.90 5.76 28.41
C ASN A 536 22.14 7.18 27.86
N ILE A 537 21.77 7.45 26.62
CA ILE A 537 21.92 8.77 25.98
C ILE A 537 20.57 9.50 25.91
N ALA A 538 19.49 8.79 25.54
CA ALA A 538 18.15 9.35 25.56
C ALA A 538 17.56 9.41 26.98
N PRO A 539 16.57 10.30 27.25
CA PRO A 539 15.83 10.29 28.51
C PRO A 539 15.13 8.94 28.74
N LYS A 540 15.21 8.40 29.97
CA LYS A 540 14.59 7.12 30.35
C LYS A 540 13.22 7.30 30.99
N ASN A 541 12.33 6.32 30.79
CA ASN A 541 11.00 6.25 31.39
C ASN A 541 10.13 7.49 31.10
N LYS A 542 10.23 8.03 29.88
CA LYS A 542 9.53 9.22 29.43
C LYS A 542 8.48 8.93 28.34
N GLY A 543 8.15 7.66 28.13
CA GLY A 543 7.27 7.20 27.07
C GLY A 543 7.80 7.64 25.70
N MET A 544 6.91 8.22 24.90
CA MET A 544 7.25 8.83 23.61
C MET A 544 8.27 9.98 23.70
N MET A 545 8.47 10.58 24.87
CA MET A 545 9.47 11.63 25.07
C MET A 545 10.90 11.06 25.28
N SER A 546 11.07 9.74 25.21
CA SER A 546 12.35 9.03 25.37
C SER A 546 13.13 8.96 24.04
N TYR A 547 13.48 10.09 23.46
CA TYR A 547 14.21 10.16 22.19
C TYR A 547 15.21 11.32 22.16
N VAL A 548 16.29 11.17 21.37
CA VAL A 548 17.25 12.24 21.05
C VAL A 548 17.89 11.97 19.69
N ASP A 549 18.03 13.01 18.86
CA ASP A 549 18.82 12.93 17.62
C ASP A 549 20.32 12.98 17.96
N ASN A 550 20.94 11.81 18.12
CA ASN A 550 22.36 11.69 18.46
C ASN A 550 23.00 10.47 17.78
N GLU A 551 24.16 10.68 17.14
CA GLU A 551 24.89 9.65 16.38
C GLU A 551 25.46 8.49 17.23
N ARG A 552 25.29 8.54 18.55
CA ARG A 552 25.67 7.47 19.48
C ARG A 552 24.47 6.77 20.14
N ALA A 553 23.25 7.29 19.98
CA ALA A 553 22.04 6.79 20.66
C ALA A 553 21.37 5.66 19.86
N TYR A 554 22.03 4.50 19.80
CA TYR A 554 21.58 3.37 18.95
C TYR A 554 20.17 2.90 19.31
N SER A 555 19.78 2.98 20.59
CA SER A 555 18.51 2.46 21.07
C SER A 555 17.28 3.27 20.64
N VAL A 556 17.49 4.46 20.07
CA VAL A 556 16.43 5.38 19.63
C VAL A 556 16.66 5.98 18.23
N ASN A 557 17.91 6.07 17.79
CA ASN A 557 18.30 6.85 16.60
C ASN A 557 19.05 6.01 15.54
N GLU A 558 19.02 4.70 15.65
CA GLU A 558 19.56 3.78 14.65
C GLU A 558 18.54 3.46 13.55
N TYR A 559 19.02 3.33 12.32
CA TYR A 559 18.28 2.83 11.16
C TYR A 559 18.22 1.29 11.17
N ALA A 560 17.17 0.70 10.61
CA ALA A 560 17.16 -0.72 10.24
C ALA A 560 16.33 -0.97 8.97
N ILE A 561 16.65 -2.03 8.21
CA ILE A 561 15.96 -2.41 6.98
C ILE A 561 14.45 -2.68 7.20
N ASP A 562 14.11 -3.33 8.32
CA ASP A 562 12.72 -3.65 8.67
C ASP A 562 11.95 -2.39 9.05
N TYR A 563 12.60 -1.39 9.65
CA TYR A 563 12.01 -0.08 9.93
C TYR A 563 11.57 0.59 8.63
N ASN A 564 12.47 0.67 7.66
CA ASN A 564 12.17 1.25 6.36
C ASN A 564 11.05 0.52 5.64
N SER A 565 11.07 -0.82 5.61
CA SER A 565 10.00 -1.59 4.98
C SER A 565 8.62 -1.33 5.59
N ALA A 566 8.53 -1.14 6.91
CA ALA A 566 7.28 -0.84 7.59
C ALA A 566 6.71 0.52 7.16
N LEU A 567 7.56 1.56 7.08
CA LEU A 567 7.10 2.88 6.64
C LEU A 567 6.76 2.90 5.14
N ILE A 568 7.54 2.24 4.30
CA ILE A 568 7.21 2.03 2.88
C ILE A 568 5.85 1.32 2.78
N GLY A 569 5.65 0.28 3.59
CA GLY A 569 4.39 -0.45 3.73
C GLY A 569 3.21 0.46 4.02
N LEU A 570 3.31 1.33 5.04
CA LEU A 570 2.23 2.24 5.40
C LEU A 570 1.92 3.22 4.26
N LEU A 571 2.95 3.85 3.69
CA LEU A 571 2.80 4.80 2.59
C LEU A 571 2.14 4.17 1.37
N GLU A 572 2.66 3.02 0.93
CA GLU A 572 2.22 2.38 -0.31
C GLU A 572 0.88 1.65 -0.15
N VAL A 573 0.59 1.00 1.00
CA VAL A 573 -0.74 0.40 1.22
C VAL A 573 -1.83 1.48 1.18
N LEU A 574 -1.62 2.61 1.86
CA LEU A 574 -2.57 3.73 1.82
C LEU A 574 -2.71 4.30 0.41
N ALA A 575 -1.60 4.50 -0.31
CA ALA A 575 -1.61 5.02 -1.67
C ALA A 575 -2.28 4.07 -2.66
N ILE A 576 -2.02 2.76 -2.58
CA ILE A 576 -2.64 1.74 -3.42
C ILE A 576 -4.15 1.70 -3.18
N TYR A 577 -4.60 1.70 -1.92
CA TYR A 577 -6.03 1.69 -1.61
C TYR A 577 -6.72 3.00 -2.02
N GLN A 578 -6.06 4.15 -1.84
CA GLN A 578 -6.60 5.41 -2.35
C GLN A 578 -6.67 5.41 -3.87
N GLN A 579 -5.65 4.90 -4.58
CA GLN A 579 -5.68 4.77 -6.03
C GLN A 579 -6.81 3.85 -6.49
N GLN A 580 -7.03 2.71 -5.83
CA GLN A 580 -8.16 1.82 -6.15
C GLN A 580 -9.51 2.50 -5.91
N ILE A 581 -9.63 3.32 -4.87
CA ILE A 581 -10.84 4.11 -4.62
C ILE A 581 -10.99 5.17 -5.71
N ASP A 582 -9.94 5.94 -6.00
CA ASP A 582 -9.91 6.95 -7.06
C ASP A 582 -10.24 6.33 -8.41
N GLU A 583 -9.72 5.15 -8.73
CA GLU A 583 -10.04 4.40 -9.95
C GLU A 583 -11.46 3.84 -9.92
N SER A 584 -11.98 3.44 -8.77
CA SER A 584 -13.39 3.01 -8.64
C SER A 584 -14.35 4.20 -8.72
N ASP A 585 -13.93 5.36 -8.22
CA ASP A 585 -14.61 6.64 -8.27
C ASP A 585 -14.38 7.31 -9.62
N GLU A 586 -13.32 7.00 -10.37
CA GLU A 586 -13.07 7.45 -11.73
C GLU A 586 -13.72 6.51 -12.72
N ILE A 587 -13.76 5.20 -12.54
CA ILE A 587 -14.67 4.33 -13.28
C ILE A 587 -16.09 4.72 -12.93
N GLY A 588 -16.32 5.07 -11.65
CA GLY A 588 -17.51 5.66 -11.07
C GLY A 588 -17.81 7.10 -11.51
N ASN A 589 -16.82 7.89 -11.97
CA ASN A 589 -16.90 9.29 -12.44
C ASN A 589 -16.75 9.40 -13.96
N TYR A 590 -16.22 8.40 -14.65
CA TYR A 590 -16.62 8.01 -16.00
C TYR A 590 -18.03 7.42 -15.94
N SER A 591 -18.47 7.03 -14.73
CA SER A 591 -19.85 6.84 -14.37
C SER A 591 -20.58 8.09 -13.80
N THR A 592 -19.89 9.20 -13.60
CA THR A 592 -20.45 10.47 -13.12
C THR A 592 -19.52 11.61 -13.57
N VAL A 593 -19.44 11.86 -14.88
CA VAL A 593 -18.73 13.06 -15.37
C VAL A 593 -19.69 14.20 -15.10
N ASP A 594 -19.27 15.01 -14.13
CA ASP A 594 -19.48 16.44 -14.03
C ASP A 594 -20.91 16.96 -14.31
N THR A 595 -21.62 17.26 -13.22
CA THR A 595 -22.88 18.02 -13.25
C THR A 595 -22.67 19.52 -13.49
N ALA A 596 -21.46 19.96 -13.86
CA ALA A 596 -21.22 21.27 -14.43
C ALA A 596 -21.00 21.20 -15.96
N ASN A 597 -22.12 21.14 -16.68
CA ASN A 597 -22.30 21.45 -18.12
C ASN A 597 -21.86 20.42 -19.20
N ASN A 598 -22.89 19.73 -19.73
CA ASN A 598 -23.18 19.38 -21.13
C ASN A 598 -22.98 17.95 -21.70
N ASP A 599 -22.49 16.94 -20.96
CA ASP A 599 -22.16 15.62 -21.58
C ASP A 599 -23.11 14.44 -21.25
N VAL A 600 -24.32 14.71 -20.77
CA VAL A 600 -25.35 13.66 -20.63
C VAL A 600 -25.85 13.24 -22.02
N ALA A 601 -25.87 11.93 -22.30
CA ALA A 601 -26.35 11.36 -23.56
C ALA A 601 -27.86 11.62 -23.77
N LYS A 602 -28.20 12.82 -24.24
CA LYS A 602 -29.60 13.25 -24.47
C LYS A 602 -30.15 12.71 -25.80
N LYS A 603 -29.29 12.59 -26.82
CA LYS A 603 -29.70 12.11 -28.14
C LYS A 603 -28.99 10.79 -28.44
N VAL A 604 -29.72 9.67 -28.40
CA VAL A 604 -29.16 8.32 -28.58
C VAL A 604 -29.80 7.64 -29.78
N LEU A 605 -28.98 7.17 -30.71
CA LEU A 605 -29.41 6.39 -31.87
C LEU A 605 -28.96 4.94 -31.74
N PHE A 606 -29.90 4.00 -31.82
CA PHE A 606 -29.62 2.57 -31.86
C PHE A 606 -29.66 2.06 -33.29
N ILE A 607 -28.57 1.45 -33.76
CA ILE A 607 -28.51 0.83 -35.09
C ILE A 607 -28.25 -0.67 -34.90
N GLY A 608 -29.12 -1.50 -35.47
CA GLY A 608 -29.02 -2.94 -35.30
C GLY A 608 -30.03 -3.74 -36.10
N ASN A 609 -30.48 -4.85 -35.54
CA ASN A 609 -31.43 -5.76 -36.17
C ASN A 609 -32.59 -6.11 -35.23
N SER A 610 -33.18 -7.30 -35.39
CA SER A 610 -34.30 -7.77 -34.57
C SER A 610 -33.99 -7.80 -33.08
N PHE A 611 -32.72 -7.96 -32.67
CA PHE A 611 -32.29 -7.91 -31.27
C PHE A 611 -32.48 -6.52 -30.65
N THR A 612 -32.42 -5.48 -31.48
CA THR A 612 -32.72 -4.08 -31.09
C THR A 612 -34.21 -3.74 -31.27
N TYR A 613 -34.92 -4.37 -32.21
CA TYR A 613 -36.31 -4.03 -32.55
C TYR A 613 -37.38 -4.71 -31.67
N TYR A 614 -37.09 -5.89 -31.11
CA TYR A 614 -38.10 -6.66 -30.40
C TYR A 614 -38.75 -5.93 -29.22
N ASN A 615 -40.00 -6.31 -28.91
CA ASN A 615 -40.82 -5.80 -27.81
C ASN A 615 -41.03 -4.28 -27.80
N ASN A 616 -41.26 -3.65 -28.97
CA ASN A 616 -41.36 -2.19 -29.14
C ASN A 616 -40.00 -1.45 -29.13
N SER A 617 -38.94 -2.19 -29.46
CA SER A 617 -37.56 -1.73 -29.60
C SER A 617 -36.90 -1.25 -28.31
N LEU A 618 -35.62 -1.63 -28.17
CA LEU A 618 -34.81 -1.36 -26.99
C LEU A 618 -34.69 0.14 -26.69
N HIS A 619 -34.53 0.99 -27.71
CA HIS A 619 -34.41 2.44 -27.54
C HIS A 619 -35.60 3.04 -26.78
N TYR A 620 -36.82 2.54 -27.03
CA TYR A 620 -38.02 3.00 -26.35
C TYR A 620 -38.01 2.65 -24.87
N HIS A 621 -37.50 1.47 -24.49
CA HIS A 621 -37.44 1.07 -23.09
C HIS A 621 -36.35 1.81 -22.32
N VAL A 622 -35.21 2.08 -22.95
CA VAL A 622 -34.18 2.97 -22.40
C VAL A 622 -34.72 4.39 -22.23
N GLU A 623 -35.48 4.89 -23.21
CA GLU A 623 -36.20 6.15 -23.12
C GLU A 623 -37.15 6.17 -21.91
N GLN A 624 -37.97 5.12 -21.73
CA GLN A 624 -38.91 5.06 -20.62
C GLN A 624 -38.21 5.00 -19.27
N LEU A 625 -37.11 4.25 -19.13
CA LEU A 625 -36.32 4.22 -17.90
C LEU A 625 -35.83 5.63 -17.55
N ARG A 626 -35.24 6.36 -18.50
CA ARG A 626 -34.76 7.74 -18.27
C ARG A 626 -35.88 8.73 -18.04
N ARG A 627 -36.97 8.65 -18.79
CA ARG A 627 -38.14 9.53 -18.65
C ARG A 627 -38.75 9.44 -17.25
N ASN A 628 -38.75 8.25 -16.64
CA ASN A 628 -39.35 8.02 -15.32
C ASN A 628 -38.46 8.41 -14.15
N THR A 629 -37.23 8.89 -14.37
CA THR A 629 -36.37 9.43 -13.30
C THR A 629 -36.49 10.94 -13.14
N MET A 630 -37.21 11.62 -14.03
CA MET A 630 -37.23 13.07 -14.08
C MET A 630 -38.59 13.65 -14.47
N SER A 631 -38.72 14.99 -14.36
CA SER A 631 -39.93 15.69 -14.79
C SER A 631 -40.03 15.78 -16.32
N THR A 632 -41.25 15.92 -16.85
CA THR A 632 -41.51 16.11 -18.28
C THR A 632 -40.71 17.27 -18.89
N LYS A 633 -40.50 18.35 -18.13
CA LYS A 633 -39.71 19.52 -18.58
C LYS A 633 -38.22 19.18 -18.70
N ALA A 634 -37.67 18.44 -17.74
CA ALA A 634 -36.26 18.01 -17.78
C ALA A 634 -36.01 16.99 -18.91
N PHE A 635 -37.02 16.22 -19.30
CA PHE A 635 -36.93 15.23 -20.37
C PHE A 635 -37.07 15.82 -21.79
N ALA A 636 -37.50 17.08 -21.93
CA ALA A 636 -37.87 17.66 -23.22
C ALA A 636 -36.77 17.63 -24.29
N ASP A 637 -35.50 17.69 -23.88
CA ASP A 637 -34.34 17.71 -24.79
C ASP A 637 -33.83 16.32 -25.17
N TYR A 638 -34.42 15.25 -24.62
CA TYR A 638 -34.00 13.88 -24.90
C TYR A 638 -34.67 13.34 -26.17
N ASN A 639 -33.90 12.60 -26.98
CA ASN A 639 -34.37 12.00 -28.21
C ASN A 639 -33.73 10.62 -28.41
N PHE A 640 -34.56 9.58 -28.44
CA PHE A 640 -34.12 8.22 -28.72
C PHE A 640 -34.71 7.78 -30.05
N ARG A 641 -33.89 7.17 -30.90
CA ARG A 641 -34.34 6.56 -32.14
C ARG A 641 -33.66 5.22 -32.33
N ALA A 642 -34.29 4.35 -33.10
CA ALA A 642 -33.65 3.16 -33.62
C ALA A 642 -33.84 3.08 -35.14
N ALA A 643 -32.85 2.51 -35.81
CA ALA A 643 -32.93 2.05 -37.18
C ALA A 643 -32.49 0.59 -37.23
N THR A 644 -33.31 -0.28 -37.82
CA THR A 644 -33.03 -1.71 -37.81
C THR A 644 -33.21 -2.34 -39.18
N ILE A 645 -32.31 -3.26 -39.53
CA ILE A 645 -32.41 -4.14 -40.69
C ILE A 645 -32.60 -5.56 -40.17
N ALA A 646 -33.72 -6.19 -40.49
CA ALA A 646 -34.04 -7.52 -39.97
C ALA A 646 -32.99 -8.55 -40.41
N GLY A 647 -32.39 -9.25 -39.44
CA GLY A 647 -31.32 -10.22 -39.69
C GLY A 647 -30.00 -9.62 -40.22
N GLY A 648 -29.89 -8.28 -40.26
CA GLY A 648 -28.76 -7.62 -40.89
C GLY A 648 -27.44 -7.80 -40.16
N TYR A 649 -26.38 -7.89 -40.94
CA TYR A 649 -24.98 -7.82 -40.52
C TYR A 649 -24.54 -6.36 -40.36
N TRP A 650 -23.45 -6.10 -39.62
CA TRP A 650 -23.03 -4.71 -39.38
C TRP A 650 -22.63 -3.96 -40.65
N PHE A 651 -21.93 -4.62 -41.59
CA PHE A 651 -21.50 -3.97 -42.84
C PHE A 651 -22.70 -3.47 -43.69
N GLU A 652 -23.88 -4.08 -43.56
CA GLU A 652 -25.10 -3.65 -44.27
C GLU A 652 -25.68 -2.34 -43.68
N GLN A 653 -25.24 -1.95 -42.48
CA GLN A 653 -25.71 -0.76 -41.78
C GLN A 653 -24.94 0.51 -42.16
N GLN A 654 -23.80 0.41 -42.87
CA GLN A 654 -22.92 1.57 -43.13
C GLN A 654 -23.62 2.74 -43.83
N ALA A 655 -24.42 2.45 -44.87
CA ALA A 655 -25.19 3.49 -45.57
C ALA A 655 -26.26 4.14 -44.66
N SER A 656 -26.88 3.34 -43.79
CA SER A 656 -27.85 3.84 -42.80
C SER A 656 -27.15 4.68 -41.73
N LEU A 657 -26.00 4.22 -41.23
CA LEU A 657 -25.17 4.93 -40.26
C LEU A 657 -24.81 6.32 -40.75
N ASP A 658 -24.27 6.42 -41.97
CA ASP A 658 -23.90 7.71 -42.55
C ASP A 658 -25.11 8.66 -42.67
N SER A 659 -26.18 8.20 -43.32
CA SER A 659 -27.40 8.99 -43.53
C SER A 659 -28.06 9.46 -42.23
N LEU A 660 -28.09 8.59 -41.21
CA LEU A 660 -28.75 8.87 -39.94
C LEU A 660 -27.91 9.72 -38.98
N THR A 661 -26.60 9.83 -39.20
CA THR A 661 -25.71 10.58 -38.31
C THR A 661 -25.28 11.94 -38.88
N HIS A 662 -25.31 12.13 -40.21
CA HIS A 662 -24.90 13.39 -40.85
C HIS A 662 -25.81 14.57 -40.45
N LYS A 663 -25.22 15.56 -39.76
CA LYS A 663 -25.87 16.80 -39.29
C LYS A 663 -27.13 16.58 -38.42
N LYS A 664 -27.22 15.44 -37.71
CA LYS A 664 -28.36 15.11 -36.81
C LYS A 664 -28.08 15.38 -35.33
N GLY A 665 -26.82 15.62 -34.96
CA GLY A 665 -26.41 16.04 -33.62
C GLY A 665 -26.67 14.97 -32.55
N TRP A 666 -26.39 13.70 -32.84
CA TRP A 666 -26.45 12.62 -31.86
C TRP A 666 -25.33 12.74 -30.84
N SER A 667 -25.62 12.42 -29.58
CA SER A 667 -24.60 12.30 -28.53
C SER A 667 -23.94 10.93 -28.58
N VAL A 668 -24.75 9.88 -28.79
CA VAL A 668 -24.32 8.48 -28.78
C VAL A 668 -24.94 7.71 -29.94
N VAL A 669 -24.14 6.83 -30.56
CA VAL A 669 -24.62 5.82 -31.50
C VAL A 669 -24.27 4.43 -30.99
N VAL A 670 -25.30 3.60 -30.81
CA VAL A 670 -25.18 2.20 -30.42
C VAL A 670 -25.11 1.34 -31.67
N MET A 671 -24.06 0.53 -31.78
CA MET A 671 -23.75 -0.34 -32.90
C MET A 671 -23.98 -1.79 -32.51
N GLN A 672 -24.92 -2.46 -33.18
CA GLN A 672 -25.22 -3.87 -32.96
C GLN A 672 -25.12 -4.67 -34.26
N GLY A 673 -24.07 -5.49 -34.36
CA GLY A 673 -23.90 -6.47 -35.45
C GLY A 673 -24.77 -7.71 -35.29
N HIS A 674 -24.71 -8.64 -36.25
CA HIS A 674 -25.41 -9.91 -36.16
C HIS A 674 -24.99 -10.69 -34.90
N SER A 675 -25.91 -11.46 -34.31
CA SER A 675 -25.75 -12.11 -32.99
C SER A 675 -24.58 -13.11 -32.87
N ARG A 676 -23.94 -13.46 -33.99
CA ARG A 676 -22.79 -14.37 -34.07
C ARG A 676 -21.59 -13.76 -34.80
N GLU A 677 -21.66 -12.53 -35.28
CA GLU A 677 -20.62 -11.92 -36.13
C GLU A 677 -19.25 -11.88 -35.44
N ALA A 678 -19.22 -11.68 -34.12
CA ALA A 678 -17.99 -11.70 -33.33
C ALA A 678 -17.35 -13.09 -33.21
N ILE A 679 -18.12 -14.18 -33.36
CA ILE A 679 -17.64 -15.56 -33.10
C ILE A 679 -17.71 -16.47 -34.34
N ASP A 680 -18.24 -15.99 -35.46
CA ASP A 680 -18.22 -16.69 -36.74
C ASP A 680 -16.92 -16.35 -37.48
N GLU A 681 -16.00 -17.32 -37.54
CA GLU A 681 -14.67 -17.18 -38.15
C GLU A 681 -14.71 -16.56 -39.57
N SER A 682 -15.75 -16.86 -40.35
CA SER A 682 -15.89 -16.34 -41.72
C SER A 682 -16.33 -14.88 -41.77
N LYS A 683 -16.79 -14.32 -40.65
CA LYS A 683 -17.38 -12.97 -40.55
C LYS A 683 -16.59 -12.01 -39.66
N GLN A 684 -15.80 -12.52 -38.72
CA GLN A 684 -15.06 -11.70 -37.75
C GLN A 684 -14.25 -10.57 -38.37
N LEU A 685 -13.49 -10.86 -39.44
CA LEU A 685 -12.65 -9.84 -40.09
C LEU A 685 -13.49 -8.75 -40.76
N THR A 686 -14.59 -9.14 -41.42
CA THR A 686 -15.52 -8.19 -42.06
C THR A 686 -16.22 -7.34 -41.00
N PHE A 687 -16.62 -7.96 -39.89
CA PHE A 687 -17.28 -7.29 -38.78
C PHE A 687 -16.37 -6.23 -38.14
N LYS A 688 -15.13 -6.61 -37.79
CA LYS A 688 -14.13 -5.69 -37.24
C LYS A 688 -13.81 -4.54 -38.20
N SER A 689 -13.63 -4.83 -39.50
CA SER A 689 -13.34 -3.80 -40.50
C SER A 689 -14.50 -2.81 -40.63
N ALA A 690 -15.74 -3.30 -40.74
CA ALA A 690 -16.92 -2.46 -40.85
C ALA A 690 -17.18 -1.62 -39.59
N LEU A 691 -16.87 -2.15 -38.40
CA LEU A 691 -16.91 -1.39 -37.15
C LEU A 691 -15.83 -0.30 -37.13
N SER A 692 -14.61 -0.60 -37.58
CA SER A 692 -13.50 0.38 -37.63
C SER A 692 -13.87 1.59 -38.50
N GLU A 693 -14.39 1.35 -39.71
CA GLU A 693 -14.88 2.42 -40.61
C GLU A 693 -16.03 3.23 -39.98
N SER A 694 -16.91 2.56 -39.24
CA SER A 694 -18.02 3.21 -38.53
C SER A 694 -17.54 4.09 -37.39
N LEU A 695 -16.50 3.67 -36.66
CA LEU A 695 -15.89 4.42 -35.57
C LEU A 695 -15.21 5.68 -36.08
N GLU A 696 -14.43 5.56 -37.16
CA GLU A 696 -13.81 6.73 -37.83
C GLU A 696 -14.89 7.76 -38.20
N LEU A 697 -15.95 7.33 -38.88
CA LEU A 697 -17.06 8.19 -39.28
C LEU A 697 -17.75 8.88 -38.09
N LEU A 698 -17.96 8.16 -36.98
CA LEU A 698 -18.61 8.68 -35.79
C LEU A 698 -17.72 9.66 -35.03
N HIS A 699 -16.42 9.37 -34.91
CA HIS A 699 -15.43 10.24 -34.27
C HIS A 699 -15.24 11.55 -35.04
N GLU A 700 -15.18 11.50 -36.38
CA GLU A 700 -15.16 12.72 -37.23
C GLU A 700 -16.37 13.63 -36.97
N ARG A 701 -17.49 13.04 -36.54
CA ARG A 701 -18.74 13.76 -36.26
C ARG A 701 -18.88 14.17 -34.79
N GLY A 702 -17.91 13.85 -33.94
CA GLY A 702 -17.96 14.09 -32.50
C GLY A 702 -19.03 13.27 -31.78
N ILE A 703 -19.38 12.09 -32.32
CA ILE A 703 -20.42 11.21 -31.78
C ILE A 703 -19.75 10.05 -31.05
N LYS A 704 -20.22 9.74 -29.83
CA LYS A 704 -19.66 8.64 -29.03
C LYS A 704 -20.21 7.28 -29.49
N PRO A 705 -19.36 6.34 -29.93
CA PRO A 705 -19.79 5.00 -30.29
C PRO A 705 -19.93 4.09 -29.07
N MET A 706 -20.92 3.20 -29.10
CA MET A 706 -21.07 2.10 -28.13
C MET A 706 -21.33 0.78 -28.84
N LEU A 707 -20.60 -0.27 -28.48
CA LEU A 707 -20.72 -1.61 -29.06
C LEU A 707 -21.66 -2.47 -28.23
N PHE A 708 -22.77 -2.91 -28.82
CA PHE A 708 -23.77 -3.75 -28.17
C PHE A 708 -23.40 -5.23 -28.30
N MET A 709 -22.97 -5.86 -27.20
CA MET A 709 -22.77 -7.31 -27.14
C MET A 709 -24.08 -8.07 -26.95
N THR A 710 -24.42 -8.92 -27.92
CA THR A 710 -25.60 -9.79 -27.91
C THR A 710 -25.44 -11.01 -26.98
N TRP A 711 -26.54 -11.71 -26.71
CA TRP A 711 -26.60 -12.87 -25.81
C TRP A 711 -26.52 -14.23 -26.52
N ALA A 712 -26.20 -15.26 -25.74
CA ALA A 712 -26.28 -16.66 -26.13
C ALA A 712 -27.73 -17.10 -26.41
N TYR A 713 -27.93 -18.00 -27.38
CA TYR A 713 -29.25 -18.55 -27.65
C TYR A 713 -29.68 -19.51 -26.53
N LYS A 714 -30.98 -19.61 -26.27
CA LYS A 714 -31.53 -20.47 -25.21
C LYS A 714 -31.09 -21.93 -25.33
N HIS A 715 -31.01 -22.43 -26.57
CA HIS A 715 -30.60 -23.81 -26.88
C HIS A 715 -29.08 -23.97 -27.04
N ARG A 716 -28.31 -22.87 -26.90
CA ARG A 716 -26.84 -22.84 -26.96
C ARG A 716 -26.26 -21.87 -25.92
N PRO A 717 -26.47 -22.12 -24.62
CA PRO A 717 -25.96 -21.25 -23.56
C PRO A 717 -24.43 -21.14 -23.56
N GLU A 718 -23.72 -22.18 -24.02
CA GLU A 718 -22.26 -22.20 -24.15
C GLU A 718 -21.69 -21.12 -25.07
N MET A 719 -22.52 -20.56 -25.96
CA MET A 719 -22.15 -19.47 -26.87
C MET A 719 -21.59 -18.25 -26.11
N ILE A 720 -21.99 -18.03 -24.85
CA ILE A 720 -21.47 -16.91 -24.05
C ILE A 720 -19.96 -17.04 -23.78
N LYS A 721 -19.43 -18.26 -23.64
CA LYS A 721 -18.01 -18.52 -23.41
C LYS A 721 -17.12 -18.07 -24.58
N GLN A 722 -17.72 -17.88 -25.75
CA GLN A 722 -17.05 -17.34 -26.93
C GLN A 722 -17.36 -15.86 -27.12
N LEU A 723 -18.61 -15.45 -26.92
CA LEU A 723 -19.04 -14.07 -27.14
C LEU A 723 -18.36 -13.08 -26.19
N GLU A 724 -18.40 -13.34 -24.88
CA GLU A 724 -17.89 -12.40 -23.87
C GLU A 724 -16.41 -12.04 -24.06
N PRO A 725 -15.47 -13.01 -24.10
CA PRO A 725 -14.06 -12.67 -24.29
C PRO A 725 -13.81 -11.98 -25.64
N ARG A 726 -14.54 -12.38 -26.69
CA ARG A 726 -14.32 -11.84 -28.03
C ARG A 726 -14.82 -10.41 -28.19
N TYR A 727 -15.93 -10.06 -27.55
CA TYR A 727 -16.42 -8.68 -27.53
C TYR A 727 -15.59 -7.78 -26.60
N ILE A 728 -15.05 -8.30 -25.49
CA ILE A 728 -14.08 -7.58 -24.65
C ILE A 728 -12.82 -7.24 -25.46
N GLU A 729 -12.26 -8.24 -26.15
CA GLU A 729 -11.12 -8.04 -27.05
C GLU A 729 -11.45 -7.04 -28.16
N LEU A 730 -12.57 -7.20 -28.85
CA LEU A 730 -12.96 -6.32 -29.96
C LEU A 730 -13.17 -4.87 -29.50
N ALA A 731 -13.76 -4.66 -28.33
CA ALA A 731 -13.95 -3.33 -27.77
C ALA A 731 -12.62 -2.65 -27.40
N HIS A 732 -11.66 -3.43 -26.88
CA HIS A 732 -10.31 -2.96 -26.59
C HIS A 732 -9.54 -2.62 -27.87
N GLU A 733 -9.53 -3.53 -28.86
CA GLU A 733 -8.85 -3.31 -30.15
C GLU A 733 -9.37 -2.10 -30.92
N LEU A 734 -10.63 -1.72 -30.70
CA LEU A 734 -11.31 -0.64 -31.40
C LEU A 734 -11.50 0.62 -30.53
N GLU A 735 -10.98 0.62 -29.30
CA GLU A 735 -11.10 1.73 -28.34
C GLU A 735 -12.54 2.25 -28.18
N THR A 736 -13.52 1.33 -28.12
CA THR A 736 -14.95 1.68 -28.05
C THR A 736 -15.59 1.15 -26.77
N THR A 737 -16.61 1.87 -26.27
CA THR A 737 -17.34 1.44 -25.07
C THR A 737 -18.14 0.17 -25.36
N LEU A 738 -17.95 -0.88 -24.55
CA LEU A 738 -18.71 -2.14 -24.63
C LEU A 738 -19.97 -2.08 -23.76
N VAL A 739 -21.12 -2.51 -24.29
CA VAL A 739 -22.37 -2.69 -23.53
C VAL A 739 -22.64 -4.18 -23.34
N PRO A 740 -22.45 -4.73 -22.12
CA PRO A 740 -22.36 -6.17 -21.89
C PRO A 740 -23.73 -6.84 -21.65
N VAL A 741 -24.68 -6.67 -22.57
CA VAL A 741 -26.03 -7.26 -22.41
C VAL A 741 -25.97 -8.79 -22.41
N GLY A 742 -25.12 -9.40 -23.26
CA GLY A 742 -24.93 -10.84 -23.29
C GLY A 742 -24.48 -11.44 -21.95
N SER A 743 -23.57 -10.76 -21.27
CA SER A 743 -23.07 -11.10 -19.94
C SER A 743 -24.18 -11.07 -18.90
N ALA A 744 -25.04 -10.05 -18.97
CA ALA A 744 -26.15 -9.88 -18.03
C ALA A 744 -27.19 -10.99 -18.21
N PHE A 745 -27.48 -11.40 -19.45
CA PHE A 745 -28.35 -12.53 -19.74
C PHE A 745 -27.82 -13.82 -19.12
N ALA A 746 -26.53 -14.10 -19.26
CA ALA A 746 -25.93 -15.31 -18.71
C ALA A 746 -25.99 -15.31 -17.17
N ARG A 747 -25.60 -14.20 -16.53
CA ARG A 747 -25.62 -14.04 -15.07
C ARG A 747 -27.03 -14.11 -14.49
N ALA A 748 -28.02 -13.53 -15.17
CA ALA A 748 -29.42 -13.63 -14.76
C ALA A 748 -29.93 -15.07 -14.80
N LEU A 749 -29.64 -15.82 -15.87
CA LEU A 749 -30.08 -17.21 -16.04
C LEU A 749 -29.31 -18.18 -15.14
N GLU A 750 -28.06 -17.87 -14.79
CA GLU A 750 -27.30 -18.63 -13.80
C GLU A 750 -27.91 -18.47 -12.40
N ARG A 751 -28.19 -17.24 -11.99
CA ARG A 751 -28.77 -16.94 -10.66
C ARG A 751 -30.24 -17.36 -10.53
N ARG A 752 -31.00 -17.26 -11.62
CA ARG A 752 -32.43 -17.63 -11.69
C ARG A 752 -32.75 -18.37 -13.01
N PRO A 753 -32.49 -19.69 -13.09
CA PRO A 753 -32.75 -20.49 -14.29
C PRO A 753 -34.22 -20.58 -14.71
N ASP A 754 -35.14 -20.25 -13.80
CA ASP A 754 -36.58 -20.23 -14.04
C ASP A 754 -37.05 -18.99 -14.82
N LEU A 755 -36.21 -17.95 -14.93
CA LEU A 755 -36.54 -16.75 -15.70
C LEU A 755 -36.57 -17.03 -17.20
N THR A 756 -37.59 -16.50 -17.87
CA THR A 756 -37.69 -16.57 -19.33
C THR A 756 -37.17 -15.28 -19.94
N LEU A 757 -35.87 -15.23 -20.28
CA LEU A 757 -35.24 -14.06 -20.94
C LEU A 757 -35.30 -14.12 -22.47
N HIS A 758 -35.57 -15.28 -23.06
CA HIS A 758 -35.75 -15.46 -24.50
C HIS A 758 -37.22 -15.60 -24.87
N ALA A 759 -37.58 -15.16 -26.07
CA ALA A 759 -38.86 -15.43 -26.69
C ALA A 759 -39.03 -16.94 -27.00
N LYS A 760 -40.19 -17.33 -27.51
CA LYS A 760 -40.51 -18.74 -27.81
C LYS A 760 -39.55 -19.38 -28.83
N ASP A 761 -38.95 -18.58 -29.71
CA ASP A 761 -37.93 -19.04 -30.66
C ASP A 761 -36.57 -19.35 -30.03
N GLY A 762 -36.37 -19.00 -28.75
CA GLY A 762 -35.12 -19.22 -28.03
C GLY A 762 -33.94 -18.37 -28.52
N ILE A 763 -34.18 -17.36 -29.35
CA ILE A 763 -33.15 -16.51 -29.97
C ILE A 763 -33.39 -15.05 -29.58
N HIS A 764 -34.59 -14.53 -29.82
CA HIS A 764 -34.95 -13.14 -29.57
C HIS A 764 -35.22 -12.88 -28.08
N PRO A 765 -35.19 -11.63 -27.60
CA PRO A 765 -35.42 -11.36 -26.19
C PRO A 765 -36.92 -11.47 -25.88
N SER A 766 -37.24 -12.05 -24.73
CA SER A 766 -38.56 -11.88 -24.12
C SER A 766 -38.73 -10.44 -23.64
N ARG A 767 -39.90 -10.14 -23.05
CA ARG A 767 -40.11 -8.89 -22.33
C ARG A 767 -39.08 -8.69 -21.21
N ALA A 768 -38.85 -9.73 -20.40
CA ALA A 768 -37.86 -9.70 -19.33
C ALA A 768 -36.42 -9.52 -19.86
N GLY A 769 -36.08 -10.20 -20.97
CA GLY A 769 -34.77 -10.01 -21.62
C GLY A 769 -34.58 -8.59 -22.18
N THR A 770 -35.63 -8.00 -22.77
CA THR A 770 -35.56 -6.61 -23.27
C THR A 770 -35.44 -5.61 -22.13
N TYR A 771 -36.14 -5.87 -21.02
CA TYR A 771 -36.03 -5.05 -19.82
C TYR A 771 -34.63 -5.11 -19.20
N LEU A 772 -34.04 -6.29 -19.10
CA LEU A 772 -32.65 -6.46 -18.65
C LEU A 772 -31.67 -5.70 -19.54
N ALA A 773 -31.81 -5.83 -20.87
CA ALA A 773 -31.00 -5.08 -21.83
C ALA A 773 -31.16 -3.56 -21.64
N ALA A 774 -32.40 -3.08 -21.46
CA ALA A 774 -32.66 -1.66 -21.24
C ALA A 774 -32.03 -1.15 -19.94
N SER A 775 -32.05 -1.95 -18.87
CA SER A 775 -31.39 -1.63 -17.60
C SER A 775 -29.86 -1.58 -17.71
N VAL A 776 -29.25 -2.49 -18.48
CA VAL A 776 -27.80 -2.44 -18.79
C VAL A 776 -27.47 -1.17 -19.58
N PHE A 777 -28.27 -0.83 -20.60
CA PHE A 777 -28.07 0.41 -21.36
C PHE A 777 -28.29 1.66 -20.51
N TYR A 778 -29.27 1.67 -19.60
CA TYR A 778 -29.46 2.76 -18.65
C TYR A 778 -28.20 2.97 -17.80
N ALA A 779 -27.71 1.88 -17.20
CA ALA A 779 -26.49 1.88 -16.40
C ALA A 779 -25.27 2.33 -17.22
N MET A 780 -25.19 2.00 -18.51
CA MET A 780 -24.04 2.39 -19.34
C MET A 780 -24.13 3.83 -19.88
N LEU A 781 -25.32 4.32 -20.23
CA LEU A 781 -25.53 5.64 -20.85
C LEU A 781 -25.53 6.78 -19.84
N TYR A 782 -26.18 6.57 -18.70
CA TYR A 782 -26.31 7.58 -17.64
C TYR A 782 -25.46 7.28 -16.45
N LYS A 783 -24.92 6.06 -16.40
CA LYS A 783 -23.97 5.70 -15.39
C LYS A 783 -24.53 5.79 -13.97
N GLU A 784 -25.83 5.63 -13.91
CA GLU A 784 -26.64 5.58 -12.70
C GLU A 784 -27.11 4.14 -12.50
N SER A 785 -27.25 3.71 -11.26
CA SER A 785 -27.82 2.38 -10.96
C SER A 785 -29.27 2.29 -11.47
N PRO A 786 -29.65 1.22 -12.19
CA PRO A 786 -31.04 0.99 -12.56
C PRO A 786 -31.88 0.44 -11.39
N VAL A 787 -31.26 0.13 -10.24
CA VAL A 787 -31.95 -0.43 -9.07
C VAL A 787 -32.91 0.59 -8.48
N GLY A 788 -34.17 0.20 -8.32
CA GLY A 788 -35.23 1.05 -7.78
C GLY A 788 -35.95 1.90 -8.84
N LEU A 789 -35.61 1.77 -10.13
CA LEU A 789 -36.35 2.45 -11.19
C LEU A 789 -37.81 1.95 -11.25
N LYS A 790 -38.74 2.91 -11.40
CA LYS A 790 -40.18 2.66 -11.33
C LYS A 790 -40.78 2.04 -12.59
N TYR A 791 -40.16 2.26 -13.75
CA TYR A 791 -40.62 1.67 -14.99
C TYR A 791 -40.18 0.21 -15.05
N THR A 792 -41.12 -0.74 -15.09
CA THR A 792 -40.81 -2.19 -15.05
C THR A 792 -41.16 -2.93 -16.34
N MET A 793 -41.59 -2.23 -17.39
CA MET A 793 -42.14 -2.84 -18.62
C MET A 793 -43.34 -3.78 -18.36
N GLY A 794 -44.02 -3.65 -17.21
CA GLY A 794 -45.12 -4.52 -16.81
C GLY A 794 -44.70 -5.89 -16.27
N LEU A 795 -43.42 -6.06 -15.93
CA LEU A 795 -42.95 -7.18 -15.10
C LEU A 795 -43.40 -6.98 -13.66
N ASP A 796 -43.54 -8.06 -12.90
CA ASP A 796 -43.72 -7.96 -11.47
C ASP A 796 -42.47 -7.34 -10.83
N LEU A 797 -42.66 -6.71 -9.68
CA LEU A 797 -41.61 -5.92 -9.04
C LEU A 797 -40.41 -6.78 -8.63
N LYS A 798 -40.63 -8.06 -8.27
CA LYS A 798 -39.55 -8.95 -7.84
C LYS A 798 -38.63 -9.26 -9.00
N ASP A 799 -39.18 -9.65 -10.14
CA ASP A 799 -38.39 -9.94 -11.34
C ASP A 799 -37.76 -8.66 -11.91
N ALA A 800 -38.46 -7.52 -11.86
CA ALA A 800 -37.91 -6.23 -12.30
C ALA A 800 -36.70 -5.79 -11.45
N THR A 801 -36.81 -5.84 -10.12
CA THR A 801 -35.72 -5.48 -9.20
C THR A 801 -34.52 -6.42 -9.39
N PHE A 802 -34.76 -7.73 -9.47
CA PHE A 802 -33.70 -8.70 -9.72
C PHE A 802 -32.93 -8.39 -11.02
N LEU A 803 -33.64 -8.07 -12.11
CA LEU A 803 -32.99 -7.74 -13.38
C LEU A 803 -32.24 -6.41 -13.33
N GLN A 804 -32.69 -5.43 -12.53
CA GLN A 804 -31.93 -4.20 -12.28
C GLN A 804 -30.62 -4.50 -11.52
N GLU A 805 -30.66 -5.34 -10.49
CA GLU A 805 -29.49 -5.74 -9.70
C GLU A 805 -28.48 -6.53 -10.56
N VAL A 806 -28.96 -7.44 -11.42
CA VAL A 806 -28.10 -8.15 -12.37
C VAL A 806 -27.47 -7.16 -13.37
N ALA A 807 -28.25 -6.22 -13.92
CA ALA A 807 -27.70 -5.21 -14.82
C ALA A 807 -26.60 -4.37 -14.14
N HIS A 808 -26.85 -3.90 -12.91
CA HIS A 808 -25.89 -3.10 -12.14
C HIS A 808 -24.60 -3.88 -11.86
N SER A 809 -24.72 -5.09 -11.29
CA SER A 809 -23.55 -5.92 -10.95
C SER A 809 -22.77 -6.37 -12.19
N THR A 810 -23.45 -6.66 -13.31
CA THR A 810 -22.76 -7.06 -14.55
C THR A 810 -21.94 -5.92 -15.15
N VAL A 811 -22.45 -4.69 -15.13
CA VAL A 811 -21.71 -3.54 -15.66
C VAL A 811 -20.42 -3.30 -14.86
N ALA A 812 -20.48 -3.42 -13.54
CA ALA A 812 -19.30 -3.32 -12.68
C ALA A 812 -18.29 -4.44 -12.97
N GLU A 813 -18.75 -5.68 -13.04
CA GLU A 813 -17.90 -6.86 -13.26
C GLU A 813 -17.19 -6.84 -14.63
N VAL A 814 -17.91 -6.49 -15.70
CA VAL A 814 -17.30 -6.46 -17.05
C VAL A 814 -16.33 -5.30 -17.19
N ALA A 815 -16.54 -4.17 -16.49
CA ALA A 815 -15.54 -3.11 -16.42
C ALA A 815 -14.21 -3.61 -15.85
N THR A 816 -14.26 -4.42 -14.77
CA THR A 816 -13.08 -5.10 -14.21
C THR A 816 -12.44 -6.07 -15.19
N LEU A 817 -13.22 -6.88 -15.92
CA LEU A 817 -12.66 -7.80 -16.92
C LEU A 817 -11.99 -7.07 -18.09
N GLN A 818 -12.51 -5.90 -18.50
CA GLN A 818 -11.87 -5.08 -19.53
C GLN A 818 -10.54 -4.48 -19.04
N SER A 819 -10.45 -4.06 -17.78
CA SER A 819 -9.18 -3.60 -17.19
C SER A 819 -8.16 -4.73 -17.06
N ASP A 820 -8.60 -5.92 -16.65
CA ASP A 820 -7.75 -7.10 -16.53
C ASP A 820 -7.20 -7.54 -17.89
N TYR A 821 -8.06 -7.51 -18.93
CA TYR A 821 -7.63 -7.82 -20.30
C TYR A 821 -6.61 -6.81 -20.83
N ALA A 822 -6.86 -5.51 -20.66
CA ALA A 822 -5.92 -4.45 -21.07
C ALA A 822 -4.55 -4.62 -20.38
N ARG A 823 -4.57 -4.95 -19.08
CA ARG A 823 -3.37 -5.27 -18.30
C ARG A 823 -2.63 -6.48 -18.88
N SER A 824 -3.35 -7.54 -19.24
CA SER A 824 -2.76 -8.77 -19.81
C SER A 824 -2.12 -8.57 -21.20
N LYS A 825 -2.69 -7.71 -22.06
CA LYS A 825 -2.16 -7.43 -23.41
C LYS A 825 -0.99 -6.44 -23.40
N SER A 826 -1.00 -5.46 -22.50
CA SER A 826 0.14 -4.56 -22.26
C SER A 826 1.39 -5.33 -21.84
N LEU A 827 1.22 -6.42 -21.10
CA LEU A 827 2.28 -7.35 -20.74
C LEU A 827 2.79 -8.15 -21.97
N ALA A 828 1.89 -8.64 -22.83
CA ALA A 828 2.25 -9.48 -23.99
C ALA A 828 2.89 -8.71 -25.18
N MET A 829 2.63 -7.40 -25.34
CA MET A 829 3.26 -6.58 -26.40
C MET A 829 4.68 -6.10 -26.05
N LYS A 830 5.14 -6.31 -24.80
CA LYS A 830 6.53 -6.05 -24.40
C LYS A 830 7.46 -7.24 -24.68
N ASP A 831 6.91 -8.41 -25.03
CA ASP A 831 7.63 -9.65 -25.36
C ASP A 831 7.81 -9.88 -26.89
N GLN A 832 7.38 -8.93 -27.74
CA GLN A 832 7.65 -8.88 -29.19
C GLN A 832 8.45 -7.65 -29.54
#